data_AF-A0A524LHG1-F1
#
_entry.id   AF-A0A524LHG1-F1
#
_cell.length_a   1.000
_cell.length_b   1.000
_cell.length_c   1.000
_cell.angle_alpha   90.00
_cell.angle_beta   90.00
_cell.angle_gamma   90.00
#
_symmetry.space_group_name_H-M   'P 1'
#
loop_
_entity.id
_entity.type
_entity.pdbx_description
1 polymer ?
#
loop_
_entity_poly.entity_id
_entity_poly.type
_entity_poly.pdbx_seq_one_letter_code
_entity_poly.pdbx_strand_id
1 'polypeptide(L)'
;MEEESMRIPVNVYLPTGNTQLGYLTYKEEGAIIETEEAQYDQSAKEFVTYSFQEQSIPCSQFGIDPQYRFNLKSNTIRKTILSAPEHHYDLYPPSSKGWVSLLSDTGTPMLFIVQEMTSQEKKIMTLVDIEQSKIVDCIIINPYESEFLFMKSDRDEYVRIFDYTQEGKKYSMISDLLNKPPPTWQGLESILNGVTVPNLEIKDTMEETMDQLVPISFQQNIRTELKAFLAWLQDAEIPKEDPLDFSNRITDTSIFASLVFGHIQCMLENKVPPDYVRILTMADRGLLKFPNLPIDESIEKDKWQIAWFKLRELLPNNRNRVLQLTDGLNQNETVHTSLPISRIQARNSREAWSDRFALINNSVIIRGFVQTQRIGLNTLVYVGGAHKWPHKHLSWTARLSSPKGKPPFIQVMVIPPTSTEQALRLLPNISKIGWTASAINLSQYDSRKQVWKSTFARISKSLVSNRTIKQLEREFPKSKPGPIILPSEDEVKVLDYISWQMYLSTLEKGGYESVLELSNTNVSEILNKYKEEGIMKIQYLLRIPGLIATCQIIEGESDKILSLVRSFLKYMPSTTAMVETGYRKAYVISRIPDDDVFDILVNLPNEASKYNIKVRNHRIDAYVGYQNNLYSRLLKSDGTWDDDISGLLSQSRS
;
A
#
# COMPACT_ATOMS: atom_id res chain seq x y z
N MET A 1 5.22 33.65 -29.30
CA MET A 1 6.44 33.86 -28.50
C MET A 1 6.92 32.47 -28.15
N GLU A 2 7.98 32.01 -28.80
CA GLU A 2 8.66 30.78 -28.41
C GLU A 2 9.31 31.04 -27.05
N GLU A 3 9.00 30.20 -26.05
CA GLU A 3 9.63 30.26 -24.74
C GLU A 3 11.13 29.98 -24.90
N GLU A 4 11.97 30.96 -24.58
CA GLU A 4 13.42 30.76 -24.47
C GLU A 4 13.67 29.75 -23.35
N SER A 5 13.96 28.51 -23.72
CA SER A 5 14.33 27.46 -22.77
C SER A 5 15.60 27.86 -22.03
N MET A 6 15.62 27.64 -20.70
CA MET A 6 16.76 27.98 -19.87
C MET A 6 18.01 27.19 -20.30
N ARG A 7 18.99 27.90 -20.84
CA ARG A 7 20.27 27.35 -21.32
C ARG A 7 21.40 27.64 -20.33
N ILE A 8 21.96 26.60 -19.74
CA ILE A 8 23.03 26.71 -18.73
C ILE A 8 24.38 26.44 -19.41
N PRO A 9 25.33 27.38 -19.41
CA PRO A 9 26.61 27.17 -20.08
C PRO A 9 27.46 26.12 -19.36
N VAL A 10 27.95 25.12 -20.11
CA VAL A 10 28.73 23.99 -19.62
C VAL A 10 29.97 23.72 -20.49
N ASN A 11 30.97 23.06 -19.91
CA ASN A 11 32.05 22.39 -20.64
C ASN A 11 31.67 20.93 -20.79
N VAL A 12 31.69 20.42 -22.03
CA VAL A 12 31.28 19.05 -22.37
C VAL A 12 32.51 18.23 -22.70
N TYR A 13 32.69 17.11 -22.02
CA TYR A 13 33.80 16.18 -22.19
C TYR A 13 33.30 14.92 -22.88
N LEU A 14 33.77 14.70 -24.10
CA LEU A 14 33.41 13.54 -24.92
C LEU A 14 34.33 12.34 -24.63
N PRO A 15 33.87 11.09 -24.87
CA PRO A 15 34.70 9.90 -24.69
C PRO A 15 35.95 9.90 -25.58
N THR A 16 35.93 10.65 -26.69
CA THR A 16 37.06 10.85 -27.59
C THR A 16 38.21 11.65 -26.96
N GLY A 17 38.00 12.24 -25.79
CA GLY A 17 38.95 13.12 -25.10
C GLY A 17 38.82 14.60 -25.47
N ASN A 18 37.98 14.93 -26.46
CA ASN A 18 37.71 16.31 -26.83
C ASN A 18 36.83 17.02 -25.79
N THR A 19 37.12 18.31 -25.58
CA THR A 19 36.29 19.20 -24.75
C THR A 19 35.70 20.27 -25.65
N GLN A 20 34.39 20.48 -25.56
CA GLN A 20 33.67 21.51 -26.31
C GLN A 20 32.75 22.31 -25.39
N LEU A 21 32.35 23.50 -25.83
CA LEU A 21 31.37 24.31 -25.11
C LEU A 21 29.95 23.87 -25.50
N GLY A 22 29.03 23.94 -24.56
CA GLY A 22 27.64 23.62 -24.80
C GLY A 22 26.69 24.28 -23.81
N TYR A 23 25.41 23.98 -24.00
CA TYR A 23 24.33 24.43 -23.14
C TYR A 23 23.56 23.23 -22.60
N LEU A 24 23.47 23.16 -21.28
CA LEU A 24 22.63 22.21 -20.57
C LEU A 24 21.23 22.79 -20.43
N THR A 25 20.23 21.98 -20.80
CA THR A 25 18.82 22.21 -20.54
C THR A 25 18.26 21.02 -19.78
N TYR A 26 17.17 21.23 -19.06
CA TYR A 26 16.50 20.18 -18.31
C TYR A 26 15.07 20.01 -18.82
N LYS A 27 14.68 18.76 -19.09
CA LYS A 27 13.32 18.35 -19.43
C LYS A 27 12.85 17.26 -18.48
N GLU A 28 11.57 16.89 -18.54
CA GLU A 28 11.02 15.81 -17.72
C GLU A 28 11.79 14.50 -17.90
N GLU A 29 12.24 14.23 -19.13
CA GLU A 29 13.02 13.04 -19.48
C GLU A 29 14.46 13.11 -18.94
N GLY A 30 15.00 14.30 -18.64
CA GLY A 30 16.38 14.42 -18.20
C GLY A 30 17.14 15.69 -18.56
N ALA A 31 18.43 15.65 -18.23
CA ALA A 31 19.43 16.57 -18.73
C ALA A 31 19.70 16.36 -20.23
N ILE A 32 19.73 17.46 -20.98
CA ILE A 32 20.07 17.49 -22.41
C ILE A 32 21.16 18.53 -22.62
N ILE A 33 22.23 18.15 -23.32
CA ILE A 33 23.32 19.04 -23.68
C ILE A 33 23.27 19.30 -25.19
N GLU A 34 23.27 20.58 -25.56
CA GLU A 34 23.39 21.03 -26.94
C GLU A 34 24.76 21.66 -27.14
N THR A 35 25.50 21.21 -28.16
CA THR A 35 26.76 21.81 -28.61
C THR A 35 26.58 22.32 -30.04
N GLU A 36 27.60 22.96 -30.61
CA GLU A 36 27.55 23.37 -32.02
C GLU A 36 27.44 22.17 -32.98
N GLU A 37 27.98 21.02 -32.58
CA GLU A 37 28.12 19.84 -33.44
C GLU A 37 27.01 18.81 -33.24
N ALA A 38 26.45 18.70 -32.03
CA ALA A 38 25.51 17.64 -31.68
C ALA A 38 24.62 17.99 -30.48
N GLN A 39 23.56 17.21 -30.33
CA GLN A 39 22.72 17.17 -29.15
C GLN A 39 22.90 15.82 -28.46
N TYR A 40 23.16 15.85 -27.15
CA TYR A 40 23.32 14.68 -26.30
C TYR A 40 22.20 14.64 -25.28
N ASP A 41 21.59 13.47 -25.11
CA ASP A 41 20.55 13.23 -24.10
C ASP A 41 20.92 12.03 -23.22
N GLN A 42 20.01 11.62 -22.34
CA GLN A 42 20.23 10.48 -21.45
C GLN A 42 20.39 9.13 -22.17
N SER A 43 19.94 9.01 -23.43
CA SER A 43 20.02 7.79 -24.24
C SER A 43 21.35 7.63 -24.96
N ALA A 44 22.23 8.63 -24.89
CA ALA A 44 23.56 8.57 -25.44
C ALA A 44 24.29 7.31 -24.95
N LYS A 45 24.62 6.40 -25.89
CA LYS A 45 25.39 5.17 -25.60
C LYS A 45 26.80 5.47 -25.09
N GLU A 46 27.26 6.68 -25.36
CA GLU A 46 28.58 7.18 -25.01
C GLU A 46 28.55 7.91 -23.66
N PHE A 47 29.59 7.70 -22.84
CA PHE A 47 29.70 8.27 -21.50
C PHE A 47 30.08 9.76 -21.57
N VAL A 48 29.09 10.61 -21.86
CA VAL A 48 29.25 12.07 -21.91
C VAL A 48 29.23 12.63 -20.49
N THR A 49 30.23 13.46 -20.18
CA THR A 49 30.33 14.15 -18.89
C THR A 49 30.45 15.65 -19.09
N TYR A 50 30.10 16.44 -18.09
CA TYR A 50 30.14 17.89 -18.21
C TYR A 50 30.53 18.56 -16.90
N SER A 51 31.00 19.81 -16.97
CA SER A 51 31.14 20.70 -15.81
C SER A 51 30.46 22.04 -16.07
N PHE A 52 30.03 22.71 -15.01
CA PHE A 52 29.45 24.05 -15.13
C PHE A 52 30.53 25.10 -15.39
N GLN A 53 30.22 26.09 -16.23
CA GLN A 53 31.09 27.26 -16.38
C GLN A 53 30.97 28.17 -15.16
N GLU A 54 32.03 28.90 -14.82
CA GLU A 54 32.13 29.71 -13.58
C GLU A 54 31.01 30.76 -13.44
N GLN A 55 30.58 31.35 -14.56
CA GLN A 55 29.50 32.33 -14.62
C GLN A 55 28.08 31.73 -14.66
N SER A 56 27.96 30.39 -14.68
CA SER A 56 26.66 29.73 -14.70
C SER A 56 25.92 29.91 -13.36
N ILE A 57 24.59 29.79 -13.38
CA ILE A 57 23.75 29.88 -12.17
C ILE A 57 24.18 28.86 -11.08
N PRO A 58 24.42 27.56 -11.39
CA PRO A 58 24.97 26.60 -10.43
C PRO A 58 26.23 27.05 -9.70
N CYS A 59 27.20 27.64 -10.41
CA CYS A 59 28.44 28.12 -9.79
C CYS A 59 28.23 29.43 -9.02
N SER A 60 27.62 30.43 -9.67
CA SER A 60 27.51 31.80 -9.14
C SER A 60 26.50 31.97 -8.00
N GLN A 61 25.39 31.22 -8.01
CA GLN A 61 24.32 31.34 -7.01
C GLN A 61 24.35 30.24 -5.96
N PHE A 62 24.66 29.00 -6.36
CA PHE A 62 24.59 27.83 -5.48
C PHE A 62 25.96 27.32 -5.02
N GLY A 63 27.05 27.91 -5.52
CA GLY A 63 28.41 27.61 -5.07
C GLY A 63 28.93 26.23 -5.51
N ILE A 64 28.45 25.70 -6.64
CA ILE A 64 29.00 24.47 -7.22
C ILE A 64 30.38 24.76 -7.82
N ASP A 65 31.38 23.97 -7.44
CA ASP A 65 32.74 24.10 -7.98
C ASP A 65 32.75 23.78 -9.49
N PRO A 66 33.20 24.71 -10.37
CA PRO A 66 33.26 24.48 -11.82
C PRO A 66 34.22 23.36 -12.24
N GLN A 67 35.09 22.88 -11.34
CA GLN A 67 35.97 21.74 -11.58
C GLN A 67 35.25 20.39 -11.45
N TYR A 68 34.09 20.36 -10.80
CA TYR A 68 33.32 19.13 -10.67
C TYR A 68 32.73 18.69 -12.01
N ARG A 69 32.89 17.40 -12.29
CA ARG A 69 32.38 16.77 -13.50
C ARG A 69 31.25 15.82 -13.16
N PHE A 70 30.20 15.88 -13.97
CA PHE A 70 28.96 15.14 -13.77
C PHE A 70 28.64 14.28 -14.99
N ASN A 71 28.06 13.11 -14.75
CA ASN A 71 27.53 12.25 -15.80
C ASN A 71 26.26 12.88 -16.39
N LEU A 72 26.12 12.85 -17.72
CA LEU A 72 24.90 13.35 -18.36
C LEU A 72 23.67 12.53 -17.95
N LYS A 73 23.83 11.20 -17.85
CA LYS A 73 22.78 10.29 -17.40
C LYS A 73 22.24 10.75 -16.04
N SER A 74 20.94 11.01 -16.00
CA SER A 74 20.23 11.51 -14.82
C SER A 74 19.11 10.58 -14.42
N ASN A 75 18.75 10.60 -13.15
CA ASN A 75 17.45 10.12 -12.70
C ASN A 75 16.58 11.34 -12.40
N THR A 76 15.34 11.35 -12.90
CA THR A 76 14.40 12.45 -12.71
C THR A 76 13.17 12.00 -11.92
N ILE A 77 12.64 12.89 -11.08
CA ILE A 77 11.36 12.67 -10.40
C ILE A 77 10.66 13.99 -10.13
N ARG A 78 9.34 14.04 -10.38
CA ARG A 78 8.51 15.18 -10.00
C ARG A 78 8.06 15.03 -8.54
N LYS A 79 8.31 16.06 -7.74
CA LYS A 79 7.84 16.15 -6.34
C LYS A 79 7.38 17.57 -6.07
N THR A 80 6.46 17.73 -5.14
CA THR A 80 5.94 19.04 -4.77
C THR A 80 6.77 19.61 -3.62
N ILE A 81 7.08 20.91 -3.69
CA ILE A 81 7.79 21.62 -2.62
C ILE A 81 6.99 22.80 -2.07
N LEU A 82 7.21 23.11 -0.79
CA LEU A 82 6.73 24.32 -0.13
C LEU A 82 7.66 25.49 -0.41
N SER A 83 7.10 26.70 -0.42
CA SER A 83 7.84 27.96 -0.54
C SER A 83 8.66 28.30 0.71
N ALA A 84 8.33 27.71 1.86
CA ALA A 84 9.09 27.79 3.10
C ALA A 84 9.13 26.41 3.77
N PRO A 85 10.26 26.02 4.38
CA PRO A 85 10.39 24.72 5.04
C PRO A 85 9.43 24.63 6.23
N GLU A 86 8.79 23.49 6.40
CA GLU A 86 8.12 23.20 7.67
C GLU A 86 9.20 23.08 8.76
N HIS A 87 9.03 23.80 9.87
CA HIS A 87 9.98 23.79 10.98
C HIS A 87 9.98 22.43 11.70
N HIS A 88 10.69 21.47 11.10
CA HIS A 88 10.94 20.13 11.60
C HIS A 88 12.45 19.85 11.64
N TYR A 89 13.23 20.78 12.20
CA TYR A 89 14.70 20.72 12.27
C TYR A 89 15.27 19.48 12.99
N ASP A 90 14.45 18.77 13.78
CA ASP A 90 14.82 17.57 14.53
C ASP A 90 14.62 16.25 13.76
N LEU A 91 14.10 16.29 12.53
CA LEU A 91 13.80 15.08 11.81
C LEU A 91 14.95 14.66 10.89
N TYR A 92 15.57 15.56 10.12
CA TYR A 92 16.44 15.23 8.97
C TYR A 92 17.93 15.11 9.31
N PRO A 93 18.73 14.26 8.62
CA PRO A 93 20.18 14.25 8.78
C PRO A 93 20.73 15.64 8.43
N PRO A 94 21.66 16.21 9.24
CA PRO A 94 22.28 17.49 8.94
C PRO A 94 22.94 17.56 7.55
N SER A 95 23.37 16.41 7.02
CA SER A 95 23.95 16.29 5.67
C SER A 95 23.03 16.75 4.54
N SER A 96 21.72 16.70 4.76
CA SER A 96 20.70 17.14 3.79
C SER A 96 20.56 18.65 3.68
N LYS A 97 21.22 19.44 4.52
CA LYS A 97 21.10 20.93 4.49
C LYS A 97 19.65 21.44 4.48
N GLY A 98 18.67 20.64 4.91
CA GLY A 98 17.25 21.00 4.97
C GLY A 98 16.45 20.88 3.68
N TRP A 99 17.02 20.48 2.52
CA TRP A 99 16.25 20.43 1.26
C TRP A 99 15.02 19.51 1.35
N VAL A 100 15.14 18.43 2.13
CA VAL A 100 14.07 17.45 2.32
C VAL A 100 12.88 18.03 3.07
N SER A 101 13.09 19.06 3.91
CA SER A 101 12.01 19.75 4.64
C SER A 101 11.11 20.60 3.75
N LEU A 102 11.50 20.76 2.47
CA LEU A 102 10.69 21.43 1.47
C LEU A 102 9.68 20.48 0.82
N LEU A 103 9.92 19.16 0.84
CA LEU A 103 9.02 18.19 0.21
C LEU A 103 7.67 18.15 0.93
N SER A 104 6.60 18.22 0.16
CA SER A 104 5.23 18.14 0.67
C SER A 104 4.30 17.49 -0.36
N ASP A 105 3.12 17.09 0.09
CA ASP A 105 2.03 16.69 -0.81
C ASP A 105 1.32 17.90 -1.44
N THR A 106 1.57 19.11 -0.91
CA THR A 106 0.97 20.38 -1.35
C THR A 106 2.05 21.43 -1.64
N GLY A 107 1.82 22.30 -2.61
CA GLY A 107 2.79 23.34 -3.01
C GLY A 107 3.05 23.36 -4.51
N THR A 108 4.25 23.78 -4.89
CA THR A 108 4.65 23.89 -6.31
C THR A 108 5.32 22.62 -6.79
N PRO A 109 4.88 22.00 -7.90
CA PRO A 109 5.54 20.84 -8.48
C PRO A 109 6.91 21.23 -9.04
N MET A 110 7.94 20.50 -8.63
CA MET A 110 9.31 20.68 -9.08
C MET A 110 9.86 19.39 -9.67
N LEU A 111 10.77 19.54 -10.61
CA LEU A 111 11.56 18.44 -11.16
C LEU A 111 12.87 18.32 -10.40
N PHE A 112 13.08 17.17 -9.78
CA PHE A 112 14.33 16.79 -9.14
C PHE A 112 15.17 15.99 -10.13
N ILE A 113 16.39 16.41 -10.38
CA ILE A 113 17.29 15.81 -11.36
C ILE A 113 18.58 15.45 -10.65
N VAL A 114 18.90 14.16 -10.59
CA VAL A 114 20.06 13.65 -9.87
C VAL A 114 21.07 13.05 -10.84
N GLN A 115 22.32 13.51 -10.77
CA GLN A 115 23.42 13.08 -11.64
C GLN A 115 24.65 12.70 -10.82
N GLU A 116 25.39 11.69 -11.27
CA GLU A 116 26.59 11.22 -10.58
C GLU A 116 27.80 12.13 -10.83
N MET A 117 28.65 12.30 -9.82
CA MET A 117 29.94 12.95 -9.96
C MET A 117 31.00 11.92 -10.40
N THR A 118 31.87 12.28 -11.34
CA THR A 118 32.87 11.32 -11.86
C THR A 118 34.07 11.14 -10.93
N SER A 119 34.42 12.18 -10.17
CA SER A 119 35.64 12.21 -9.34
C SER A 119 35.40 11.86 -7.88
N GLN A 120 34.14 11.73 -7.45
CA GLN A 120 33.76 11.53 -6.06
C GLN A 120 32.52 10.63 -5.96
N GLU A 121 32.39 9.89 -4.86
CA GLU A 121 31.19 9.12 -4.54
C GLU A 121 30.08 10.05 -3.99
N LYS A 122 29.66 10.98 -4.84
CA LYS A 122 28.68 12.03 -4.57
C LYS A 122 27.80 12.22 -5.80
N LYS A 123 26.66 12.85 -5.59
CA LYS A 123 25.72 13.17 -6.67
C LYS A 123 25.40 14.67 -6.60
N ILE A 124 25.10 15.26 -7.75
CA ILE A 124 24.46 16.58 -7.80
C ILE A 124 22.96 16.39 -7.94
N MET A 125 22.21 17.20 -7.22
CA MET A 125 20.77 17.31 -7.35
C MET A 125 20.41 18.74 -7.74
N THR A 126 19.75 18.87 -8.89
CA THR A 126 19.22 20.13 -9.39
C THR A 126 17.70 20.12 -9.29
N LEU A 127 17.13 21.17 -8.69
CA LEU A 127 15.69 21.40 -8.59
C LEU A 127 15.28 22.42 -9.65
N VAL A 128 14.36 22.03 -10.53
CA VAL A 128 13.92 22.86 -11.65
C VAL A 128 12.41 23.06 -11.59
N ASP A 129 11.99 24.32 -11.64
CA ASP A 129 10.62 24.69 -11.98
C ASP A 129 10.49 24.64 -13.50
N ILE A 130 9.81 23.60 -14.01
CA ILE A 130 9.64 23.40 -15.45
C ILE A 130 8.76 24.50 -16.05
N GLU A 131 7.71 24.93 -15.33
CA GLU A 131 6.76 25.92 -15.83
C GLU A 131 7.41 27.29 -15.97
N GLN A 132 8.28 27.64 -15.01
CA GLN A 132 9.03 28.90 -15.05
C GLN A 132 10.39 28.77 -15.76
N SER A 133 10.75 27.57 -16.23
CA SER A 133 12.07 27.24 -16.77
C SER A 133 13.21 27.81 -15.89
N LYS A 134 13.19 27.49 -14.59
CA LYS A 134 14.12 28.10 -13.62
C LYS A 134 14.73 27.06 -12.68
N ILE A 135 16.05 27.11 -12.50
CA ILE A 135 16.71 26.41 -11.38
C ILE A 135 16.35 27.11 -10.07
N VAL A 136 15.74 26.35 -9.18
CA VAL A 136 15.36 26.80 -7.84
C VAL A 136 16.49 26.53 -6.84
N ASP A 137 17.13 25.36 -6.95
CA ASP A 137 18.24 24.96 -6.09
C ASP A 137 19.18 23.98 -6.82
N CYS A 138 20.43 23.93 -6.38
CA CYS A 138 21.44 23.02 -6.92
C CYS A 138 22.44 22.63 -5.83
N ILE A 139 22.45 21.36 -5.42
CA ILE A 139 23.20 20.91 -4.25
C ILE A 139 23.90 19.57 -4.47
N ILE A 140 25.09 19.44 -3.88
CA ILE A 140 25.80 18.15 -3.79
C ILE A 140 25.23 17.34 -2.63
N ILE A 141 24.78 16.13 -2.94
CA ILE A 141 24.18 15.18 -2.00
C ILE A 141 25.00 13.88 -1.93
N ASN A 142 24.82 13.14 -0.86
CA ASN A 142 25.34 11.78 -0.75
C ASN A 142 24.48 10.81 -1.58
N PRO A 143 25.05 9.67 -2.05
CA PRO A 143 24.29 8.65 -2.76
C PRO A 143 23.04 8.19 -2.00
N TYR A 144 23.15 7.97 -0.68
CA TYR A 144 22.02 7.52 0.13
C TYR A 144 20.88 8.54 0.25
N GLU A 145 21.12 9.83 0.03
CA GLU A 145 20.07 10.85 0.04
C GLU A 145 19.25 10.81 -1.23
N SER A 146 19.86 10.43 -2.36
CA SER A 146 19.14 10.23 -3.61
C SER A 146 18.16 9.07 -3.51
N GLU A 147 18.51 7.99 -2.80
CA GLU A 147 17.62 6.84 -2.61
C GLU A 147 16.28 7.25 -1.98
N PHE A 148 16.30 8.15 -1.01
CA PHE A 148 15.08 8.65 -0.38
C PHE A 148 14.12 9.33 -1.38
N LEU A 149 14.64 10.06 -2.37
CA LEU A 149 13.81 10.71 -3.40
C LEU A 149 13.06 9.70 -4.27
N PHE A 150 13.78 8.65 -4.67
CA PHE A 150 13.30 7.70 -5.67
C PHE A 150 12.59 6.48 -5.05
N MET A 151 12.70 6.28 -3.73
CA MET A 151 11.92 5.28 -3.02
C MET A 151 10.43 5.62 -3.06
N LYS A 152 9.67 4.79 -3.75
CA LYS A 152 8.19 4.82 -3.75
C LYS A 152 7.67 4.00 -2.60
N SER A 153 6.65 4.49 -1.91
CA SER A 153 5.92 3.69 -0.94
C SER A 153 5.01 2.67 -1.63
N ASP A 154 4.63 1.63 -0.91
CA ASP A 154 3.63 0.65 -1.36
C ASP A 154 2.30 1.33 -1.76
N ARG A 155 1.98 2.47 -1.15
CA ARG A 155 0.78 3.25 -1.48
C ARG A 155 0.93 3.98 -2.82
N ASP A 156 2.09 4.57 -3.09
CA ASP A 156 2.35 5.23 -4.37
C ASP A 156 2.27 4.22 -5.52
N GLU A 157 2.77 3.01 -5.29
CA GLU A 157 2.71 1.93 -6.27
C GLU A 157 1.29 1.39 -6.46
N TYR A 158 0.50 1.30 -5.39
CA TYR A 158 -0.93 1.00 -5.46
C TYR A 158 -1.67 2.01 -6.35
N VAL A 159 -1.49 3.31 -6.09
CA VAL A 159 -2.08 4.37 -6.91
C VAL A 159 -1.64 4.23 -8.37
N ARG A 160 -0.36 3.90 -8.63
CA ARG A 160 0.13 3.69 -10.01
C ARG A 160 -0.55 2.51 -10.72
N ILE A 161 -0.78 1.39 -10.03
CA ILE A 161 -1.39 0.20 -10.66
C ILE A 161 -2.89 0.38 -10.84
N PHE A 162 -3.55 1.04 -9.89
CA PHE A 162 -5.02 1.04 -9.79
C PHE A 162 -5.69 2.37 -10.16
N ASP A 163 -5.01 3.51 -10.01
CA ASP A 163 -5.60 4.83 -10.27
C ASP A 163 -5.21 5.44 -11.63
N TYR A 164 -4.20 4.90 -12.33
CA TYR A 164 -3.64 5.49 -13.57
C TYR A 164 -4.53 5.41 -14.83
N THR A 165 -5.80 4.99 -14.72
CA THR A 165 -6.67 4.78 -15.89
C THR A 165 -8.08 5.35 -15.77
N GLN A 166 -8.33 6.41 -14.98
CA GLN A 166 -9.72 6.77 -14.67
C GLN A 166 -10.11 8.26 -14.65
N GLU A 167 -9.26 9.23 -14.99
CA GLU A 167 -9.69 10.65 -15.01
C GLU A 167 -10.61 11.02 -16.19
N GLY A 168 -10.79 10.15 -17.19
CA GLY A 168 -11.66 10.40 -18.36
C GLY A 168 -12.91 9.53 -18.47
N LYS A 169 -13.02 8.41 -17.74
CA LYS A 169 -14.11 7.42 -17.90
C LYS A 169 -15.06 7.31 -16.70
N LYS A 170 -14.72 7.97 -15.59
CA LYS A 170 -15.38 7.82 -14.27
C LYS A 170 -16.90 8.04 -14.26
N TYR A 171 -17.44 8.74 -15.25
CA TYR A 171 -18.87 9.08 -15.32
C TYR A 171 -19.55 8.70 -16.63
N SER A 172 -18.90 8.00 -17.58
CA SER A 172 -19.55 7.71 -18.86
C SER A 172 -20.83 6.89 -18.67
N MET A 173 -20.77 5.81 -17.88
CA MET A 173 -21.95 4.97 -17.61
C MET A 173 -23.02 5.67 -16.78
N ILE A 174 -22.64 6.50 -15.80
CA ILE A 174 -23.58 7.30 -15.02
C ILE A 174 -24.31 8.28 -15.94
N SER A 175 -23.56 8.99 -16.78
CA SER A 175 -24.11 9.91 -17.77
C SER A 175 -25.06 9.18 -18.73
N ASP A 176 -24.64 8.03 -19.26
CA ASP A 176 -25.47 7.22 -20.16
C ASP A 176 -26.78 6.77 -19.52
N LEU A 177 -26.76 6.40 -18.23
CA LEU A 177 -27.97 6.01 -17.49
C LEU A 177 -28.90 7.20 -17.23
N LEU A 178 -28.33 8.36 -16.88
CA LEU A 178 -29.10 9.57 -16.55
C LEU A 178 -29.64 10.30 -17.80
N ASN A 179 -29.01 10.10 -18.96
CA ASN A 179 -29.45 10.64 -20.25
C ASN A 179 -30.48 9.74 -20.98
N LYS A 180 -30.87 8.60 -20.39
CA LYS A 180 -31.95 7.76 -20.94
C LYS A 180 -33.28 8.54 -20.99
N PRO A 181 -34.22 8.09 -21.84
CA PRO A 181 -35.61 8.55 -21.78
C PRO A 181 -36.17 8.41 -20.36
N PRO A 182 -37.14 9.26 -19.98
CA PRO A 182 -37.72 9.22 -18.66
C PRO A 182 -38.43 7.87 -18.41
N PRO A 183 -38.56 7.49 -17.14
CA PRO A 183 -39.05 6.16 -16.80
C PRO A 183 -40.55 6.00 -17.06
N THR A 184 -41.00 4.76 -17.21
CA THR A 184 -42.44 4.47 -17.22
C THR A 184 -43.02 4.50 -15.80
N TRP A 185 -44.32 4.75 -15.66
CA TRP A 185 -44.99 4.66 -14.36
C TRP A 185 -44.83 3.29 -13.70
N GLN A 186 -44.85 2.21 -14.49
CA GLN A 186 -44.62 0.85 -14.00
C GLN A 186 -43.18 0.69 -13.47
N GLY A 187 -42.19 1.26 -14.16
CA GLY A 187 -40.80 1.27 -13.70
C GLY A 187 -40.57 2.13 -12.45
N LEU A 188 -41.32 3.23 -12.30
CA LEU A 188 -41.30 4.02 -11.07
C LEU A 188 -41.96 3.29 -9.90
N GLU A 189 -43.08 2.62 -10.12
CA GLU A 189 -43.78 1.87 -9.08
C GLU A 189 -42.89 0.78 -8.47
N SER A 190 -42.10 0.07 -9.30
CA SER A 190 -41.16 -0.95 -8.82
C SER A 190 -40.03 -0.37 -7.95
N ILE A 191 -39.56 0.84 -8.25
CA ILE A 191 -38.53 1.54 -7.47
C ILE A 191 -39.09 2.06 -6.14
N LEU A 192 -40.30 2.62 -6.17
CA LEU A 192 -40.92 3.23 -5.00
C LEU A 192 -41.31 2.20 -3.94
N ASN A 193 -41.64 0.97 -4.35
CA ASN A 193 -42.10 -0.11 -3.48
C ASN A 193 -43.10 0.34 -2.40
N GLY A 194 -44.15 1.05 -2.83
CA GLY A 194 -45.22 1.56 -1.96
C GLY A 194 -44.90 2.84 -1.17
N VAL A 195 -43.78 3.51 -1.43
CA VAL A 195 -43.48 4.84 -0.88
C VAL A 195 -44.24 5.93 -1.64
N THR A 196 -45.03 6.72 -0.93
CA THR A 196 -45.67 7.92 -1.50
C THR A 196 -44.71 9.10 -1.50
N VAL A 197 -44.35 9.57 -2.69
CA VAL A 197 -43.58 10.82 -2.89
C VAL A 197 -44.56 11.92 -3.29
N PRO A 198 -44.71 13.00 -2.49
CA PRO A 198 -45.62 14.08 -2.82
C PRO A 198 -45.26 14.75 -4.14
N ASN A 199 -46.26 14.98 -5.00
CA ASN A 199 -46.10 15.64 -6.30
C ASN A 199 -45.09 14.97 -7.24
N LEU A 200 -44.88 13.66 -7.12
CA LEU A 200 -44.03 12.92 -8.05
C LEU A 200 -44.65 12.95 -9.45
N GLU A 201 -43.87 13.43 -10.42
CA GLU A 201 -44.25 13.43 -11.83
C GLU A 201 -43.09 12.92 -12.71
N ILE A 202 -43.44 12.28 -13.83
CA ILE A 202 -42.46 11.90 -14.85
C ILE A 202 -42.05 13.17 -15.60
N LYS A 203 -40.76 13.51 -15.54
CA LYS A 203 -40.16 14.67 -16.21
C LYS A 203 -39.67 14.32 -17.61
N ASP A 204 -39.02 15.27 -18.27
CA ASP A 204 -38.54 15.10 -19.65
C ASP A 204 -37.35 14.14 -19.74
N THR A 205 -36.57 14.01 -18.65
CA THR A 205 -35.38 13.16 -18.59
C THR A 205 -35.41 12.16 -17.42
N MET A 206 -34.62 11.08 -17.55
CA MET A 206 -34.37 10.14 -16.46
C MET A 206 -33.77 10.86 -15.25
N GLU A 207 -32.80 11.75 -15.46
CA GLU A 207 -32.16 12.50 -14.37
C GLU A 207 -33.17 13.33 -13.56
N GLU A 208 -33.99 14.14 -14.22
CA GLU A 208 -34.98 15.01 -13.54
C GLU A 208 -36.04 14.20 -12.80
N THR A 209 -36.40 13.03 -13.33
CA THR A 209 -37.36 12.16 -12.66
C THR A 209 -36.74 11.49 -11.43
N MET A 210 -35.49 11.00 -11.52
CA MET A 210 -34.78 10.40 -10.38
C MET A 210 -34.37 11.43 -9.32
N ASP A 211 -34.16 12.69 -9.69
CA ASP A 211 -33.82 13.77 -8.75
C ASP A 211 -34.89 13.96 -7.66
N GLN A 212 -36.16 13.73 -8.00
CA GLN A 212 -37.30 13.80 -7.06
C GLN A 212 -37.27 12.70 -5.99
N LEU A 213 -36.52 11.61 -6.21
CA LEU A 213 -36.43 10.46 -5.30
C LEU A 213 -35.21 10.50 -4.38
N VAL A 214 -34.25 11.40 -4.65
CA VAL A 214 -32.98 11.50 -3.92
C VAL A 214 -32.96 12.80 -3.09
N PRO A 215 -32.80 12.71 -1.76
CA PRO A 215 -32.81 13.89 -0.88
C PRO A 215 -31.79 14.97 -1.29
N ILE A 216 -32.22 16.23 -1.25
CA ILE A 216 -31.38 17.41 -1.52
C ILE A 216 -30.34 17.61 -0.41
N SER A 217 -30.57 17.07 0.79
CA SER A 217 -29.64 17.18 1.92
C SER A 217 -28.35 16.39 1.77
N PHE A 218 -28.27 15.47 0.79
CA PHE A 218 -27.06 14.70 0.52
C PHE A 218 -26.11 15.49 -0.40
N GLN A 219 -24.81 15.22 -0.33
CA GLN A 219 -23.82 15.90 -1.18
C GLN A 219 -24.05 15.59 -2.66
N GLN A 220 -23.79 16.55 -3.55
CA GLN A 220 -24.16 16.44 -4.96
C GLN A 220 -23.54 15.23 -5.68
N ASN A 221 -22.28 14.90 -5.40
CA ASN A 221 -21.62 13.71 -5.94
C ASN A 221 -22.35 12.41 -5.53
N ILE A 222 -22.75 12.32 -4.26
CA ILE A 222 -23.54 11.19 -3.74
C ILE A 222 -24.90 11.12 -4.44
N ARG A 223 -25.56 12.27 -4.59
CA ARG A 223 -26.87 12.36 -5.25
C ARG A 223 -26.79 11.85 -6.69
N THR A 224 -25.78 12.27 -7.46
CA THR A 224 -25.59 11.81 -8.84
C THR A 224 -25.46 10.29 -8.94
N GLU A 225 -24.63 9.66 -8.09
CA GLU A 225 -24.49 8.20 -8.07
C GLU A 225 -25.78 7.48 -7.64
N LEU A 226 -26.53 8.04 -6.67
CA LEU A 226 -27.82 7.50 -6.25
C LEU A 226 -28.88 7.57 -7.33
N LYS A 227 -29.00 8.70 -8.05
CA LYS A 227 -29.91 8.82 -9.19
C LYS A 227 -29.61 7.78 -10.25
N ALA A 228 -28.33 7.60 -10.58
CA ALA A 228 -27.90 6.61 -11.57
C ALA A 228 -28.23 5.19 -11.12
N PHE A 229 -28.08 4.88 -9.83
CA PHE A 229 -28.47 3.60 -9.27
C PHE A 229 -29.98 3.36 -9.38
N LEU A 230 -30.81 4.35 -9.00
CA LEU A 230 -32.27 4.24 -9.13
C LEU A 230 -32.70 4.11 -10.60
N ALA A 231 -32.05 4.82 -11.53
CA ALA A 231 -32.28 4.65 -12.96
C ALA A 231 -31.91 3.23 -13.43
N TRP A 232 -30.81 2.67 -12.94
CA TRP A 232 -30.38 1.31 -13.25
C TRP A 232 -31.38 0.26 -12.77
N LEU A 233 -32.07 0.47 -11.64
CA LEU A 233 -33.04 -0.48 -11.07
C LEU A 233 -34.21 -0.83 -12.00
N GLN A 234 -34.53 0.02 -12.98
CA GLN A 234 -35.66 -0.21 -13.90
C GLN A 234 -35.46 -1.40 -14.82
N ASP A 235 -34.20 -1.59 -15.23
CA ASP A 235 -33.77 -2.65 -16.12
C ASP A 235 -32.81 -3.60 -15.38
N ALA A 236 -32.92 -3.67 -14.04
CA ALA A 236 -32.00 -4.48 -13.24
C ALA A 236 -32.12 -5.95 -13.58
N GLU A 237 -31.08 -6.49 -14.20
CA GLU A 237 -30.90 -7.92 -14.44
C GLU A 237 -29.55 -8.40 -13.90
N ILE A 238 -29.46 -9.70 -13.60
CA ILE A 238 -28.17 -10.32 -13.33
C ILE A 238 -27.37 -10.31 -14.64
N PRO A 239 -26.18 -9.68 -14.69
CA PRO A 239 -25.38 -9.62 -15.91
C PRO A 239 -25.06 -11.02 -16.45
N LYS A 240 -25.20 -11.20 -17.77
CA LYS A 240 -24.90 -12.47 -18.44
C LYS A 240 -23.40 -12.73 -18.62
N GLU A 241 -22.58 -11.69 -18.51
CA GLU A 241 -21.13 -11.77 -18.60
C GLU A 241 -20.49 -12.23 -17.26
N ASP A 242 -19.17 -12.39 -17.27
CA ASP A 242 -18.43 -12.75 -16.07
C ASP A 242 -18.47 -11.60 -15.03
N PRO A 243 -18.64 -11.89 -13.73
CA PRO A 243 -18.70 -10.85 -12.70
C PRO A 243 -17.44 -9.97 -12.66
N LEU A 244 -16.30 -10.51 -13.06
CA LEU A 244 -15.04 -9.78 -13.11
C LEU A 244 -15.07 -8.72 -14.20
N ASP A 245 -15.59 -9.04 -15.38
CA ASP A 245 -15.70 -8.11 -16.51
C ASP A 245 -16.75 -7.04 -16.21
N PHE A 246 -17.88 -7.44 -15.61
CA PHE A 246 -18.92 -6.52 -15.14
C PHE A 246 -18.40 -5.50 -14.12
N SER A 247 -17.70 -5.97 -13.08
CA SER A 247 -17.17 -5.11 -12.02
C SER A 247 -16.30 -3.98 -12.58
N ASN A 248 -15.47 -4.27 -13.58
CA ASN A 248 -14.57 -3.28 -14.18
C ASN A 248 -15.30 -2.13 -14.89
N ARG A 249 -16.55 -2.33 -15.33
CA ARG A 249 -17.30 -1.27 -16.01
C ARG A 249 -17.81 -0.22 -15.03
N ILE A 250 -17.89 -0.54 -13.74
CA ILE A 250 -18.55 0.30 -12.74
C ILE A 250 -17.66 0.67 -11.54
N THR A 251 -16.46 0.11 -11.43
CA THR A 251 -15.56 0.24 -10.26
C THR A 251 -15.23 1.67 -9.86
N ASP A 252 -15.35 2.64 -10.75
CA ASP A 252 -14.90 4.01 -10.53
C ASP A 252 -15.95 4.89 -9.84
N THR A 253 -17.12 4.31 -9.58
CA THR A 253 -18.29 4.95 -8.96
C THR A 253 -18.60 4.24 -7.64
N SER A 254 -17.97 4.69 -6.57
CA SER A 254 -17.88 3.92 -5.32
C SER A 254 -19.24 3.58 -4.69
N ILE A 255 -20.21 4.49 -4.77
CA ILE A 255 -21.55 4.33 -4.18
C ILE A 255 -22.43 3.54 -5.14
N PHE A 256 -22.46 3.94 -6.42
CA PHE A 256 -23.21 3.25 -7.45
C PHE A 256 -22.81 1.77 -7.54
N ALA A 257 -21.51 1.48 -7.69
CA ALA A 257 -20.99 0.12 -7.76
C ALA A 257 -21.38 -0.70 -6.54
N SER A 258 -21.23 -0.15 -5.34
CA SER A 258 -21.55 -0.89 -4.11
C SER A 258 -23.05 -1.21 -3.98
N LEU A 259 -23.93 -0.29 -4.41
CA LEU A 259 -25.38 -0.51 -4.39
C LEU A 259 -25.82 -1.50 -5.47
N VAL A 260 -25.31 -1.37 -6.70
CA VAL A 260 -25.53 -2.34 -7.79
C VAL A 260 -25.06 -3.72 -7.35
N PHE A 261 -23.88 -3.83 -6.75
CA PHE A 261 -23.36 -5.10 -6.25
C PHE A 261 -24.23 -5.70 -5.16
N GLY A 262 -24.65 -4.89 -4.18
CA GLY A 262 -25.59 -5.33 -3.16
C GLY A 262 -26.92 -5.81 -3.76
N HIS A 263 -27.46 -5.09 -4.74
CA HIS A 263 -28.72 -5.43 -5.38
C HIS A 263 -28.65 -6.72 -6.19
N ILE A 264 -27.61 -6.88 -7.03
CA ILE A 264 -27.36 -8.12 -7.76
C ILE A 264 -27.22 -9.29 -6.79
N GLN A 265 -26.61 -9.09 -5.62
CA GLN A 265 -26.51 -10.13 -4.62
C GLN A 265 -27.88 -10.52 -4.02
N CYS A 266 -28.76 -9.55 -3.76
CA CYS A 266 -30.15 -9.83 -3.37
C CYS A 266 -30.83 -10.68 -4.43
N MET A 267 -30.71 -10.29 -5.71
CA MET A 267 -31.25 -11.04 -6.83
C MET A 267 -30.68 -12.47 -6.80
N LEU A 268 -29.36 -12.66 -6.82
CA LEU A 268 -28.71 -13.97 -6.87
C LEU A 268 -29.16 -14.92 -5.76
N GLU A 269 -29.34 -14.41 -4.54
CA GLU A 269 -29.75 -15.18 -3.36
C GLU A 269 -31.27 -15.28 -3.17
N ASN A 270 -32.07 -14.74 -4.10
CA ASN A 270 -33.53 -14.63 -4.00
C ASN A 270 -33.99 -13.95 -2.69
N LYS A 271 -33.25 -12.92 -2.26
CA LYS A 271 -33.60 -12.07 -1.13
C LYS A 271 -34.30 -10.81 -1.61
N VAL A 272 -35.26 -10.33 -0.83
CA VAL A 272 -35.94 -9.06 -1.11
C VAL A 272 -34.92 -7.91 -0.98
N PRO A 273 -34.71 -7.07 -2.02
CA PRO A 273 -33.86 -5.91 -1.92
C PRO A 273 -34.36 -4.90 -0.88
N PRO A 274 -33.47 -4.07 -0.29
CA PRO A 274 -33.89 -2.96 0.56
C PRO A 274 -34.79 -1.96 -0.16
N ASP A 275 -35.70 -1.33 0.58
CA ASP A 275 -36.53 -0.24 0.07
C ASP A 275 -35.72 1.06 -0.01
N TYR A 276 -34.90 1.18 -1.05
CA TYR A 276 -33.90 2.24 -1.18
C TYR A 276 -34.52 3.64 -0.99
N VAL A 277 -35.56 4.00 -1.75
CA VAL A 277 -36.20 5.33 -1.65
C VAL A 277 -36.76 5.61 -0.26
N ARG A 278 -37.36 4.59 0.38
CA ARG A 278 -37.88 4.70 1.75
C ARG A 278 -36.76 5.02 2.74
N ILE A 279 -35.66 4.29 2.65
CA ILE A 279 -34.50 4.44 3.54
C ILE A 279 -33.88 5.83 3.37
N LEU A 280 -33.66 6.27 2.13
CA LEU A 280 -33.12 7.59 1.83
C LEU A 280 -34.04 8.70 2.38
N THR A 281 -35.36 8.58 2.15
CA THR A 281 -36.36 9.54 2.64
C THR A 281 -36.44 9.57 4.18
N MET A 282 -36.42 8.41 4.83
CA MET A 282 -36.47 8.34 6.30
C MET A 282 -35.18 8.88 6.93
N ALA A 283 -34.02 8.63 6.32
CA ALA A 283 -32.75 9.18 6.77
C ALA A 283 -32.75 10.71 6.67
N ASP A 284 -33.23 11.26 5.56
CA ASP A 284 -33.34 12.71 5.39
C ASP A 284 -34.25 13.35 6.46
N ARG A 285 -35.34 12.68 6.82
CA ARG A 285 -36.26 13.16 7.87
C ARG A 285 -35.76 12.91 9.29
N GLY A 286 -34.61 12.25 9.48
CA GLY A 286 -34.11 11.86 10.81
C GLY A 286 -34.99 10.82 11.51
N LEU A 287 -35.78 10.07 10.74
CA LEU A 287 -36.73 9.06 11.24
C LEU A 287 -36.20 7.63 11.08
N LEU A 288 -35.04 7.46 10.46
CA LEU A 288 -34.43 6.15 10.29
C LEU A 288 -33.87 5.67 11.64
N LYS A 289 -34.27 4.46 12.04
CA LYS A 289 -33.64 3.81 13.21
C LYS A 289 -32.16 3.62 12.94
N PHE A 290 -31.34 3.95 13.94
CA PHE A 290 -29.91 3.73 13.88
C PHE A 290 -29.58 2.28 13.50
N PRO A 291 -28.52 2.06 12.71
CA PRO A 291 -28.07 0.73 12.35
C PRO A 291 -27.62 -0.03 13.62
N ASN A 292 -27.77 -1.36 13.60
CA ASN A 292 -27.28 -2.20 14.70
C ASN A 292 -25.75 -2.33 14.75
N LEU A 293 -25.07 -1.84 13.72
CA LEU A 293 -23.61 -1.80 13.63
C LEU A 293 -23.08 -0.62 14.46
N PRO A 294 -21.98 -0.78 15.21
CA PRO A 294 -21.36 0.33 15.91
C PRO A 294 -20.94 1.40 14.90
N ILE A 295 -21.43 2.62 15.10
CA ILE A 295 -21.07 3.81 14.32
C ILE A 295 -20.40 4.82 15.26
N ASP A 296 -19.43 5.55 14.72
CA ASP A 296 -18.75 6.65 15.41
C ASP A 296 -19.74 7.81 15.66
N GLU A 297 -19.63 8.54 16.77
CA GLU A 297 -20.49 9.69 17.08
C GLU A 297 -20.47 10.78 15.99
N SER A 298 -19.36 10.89 15.25
CA SER A 298 -19.25 11.79 14.09
C SER A 298 -20.18 11.40 12.93
N ILE A 299 -20.52 10.11 12.81
CA ILE A 299 -21.39 9.53 11.78
C ILE A 299 -22.86 9.81 12.08
N GLU A 300 -23.25 9.96 13.35
CA GLU A 300 -24.63 10.24 13.75
C GLU A 300 -25.17 11.58 13.24
N LYS A 301 -24.29 12.49 12.81
CA LYS A 301 -24.66 13.81 12.28
C LYS A 301 -24.86 13.83 10.76
N ASP A 302 -24.39 12.82 10.04
CA ASP A 302 -24.48 12.74 8.58
C ASP A 302 -25.63 11.81 8.16
N LYS A 303 -26.69 12.41 7.59
CA LYS A 303 -27.88 11.70 7.15
C LYS A 303 -27.60 10.66 6.07
N TRP A 304 -26.67 10.93 5.14
CA TRP A 304 -26.30 9.96 4.12
C TRP A 304 -25.59 8.77 4.77
N GLN A 305 -24.65 9.01 5.68
CA GLN A 305 -23.92 7.92 6.33
C GLN A 305 -24.89 7.01 7.10
N ILE A 306 -25.86 7.58 7.82
CA ILE A 306 -26.92 6.80 8.48
C ILE A 306 -27.67 5.92 7.47
N ALA A 307 -28.09 6.48 6.32
CA ALA A 307 -28.74 5.72 5.25
C ALA A 307 -27.84 4.60 4.72
N TRP A 308 -26.58 4.92 4.45
CA TRP A 308 -25.57 4.00 3.93
C TRP A 308 -25.33 2.80 4.86
N PHE A 309 -25.11 3.04 6.15
CA PHE A 309 -24.93 1.97 7.12
C PHE A 309 -26.18 1.10 7.25
N LYS A 310 -27.39 1.70 7.17
CA LYS A 310 -28.62 0.93 7.19
C LYS A 310 -28.79 0.07 5.95
N LEU A 311 -28.47 0.60 4.77
CA LEU A 311 -28.46 -0.16 3.52
C LEU A 311 -27.50 -1.35 3.62
N ARG A 312 -26.28 -1.13 4.12
CA ARG A 312 -25.30 -2.22 4.33
C ARG A 312 -25.76 -3.30 5.31
N GLU A 313 -26.55 -2.94 6.32
CA GLU A 313 -27.15 -3.89 7.26
C GLU A 313 -28.19 -4.79 6.57
N LEU A 314 -28.98 -4.22 5.65
CA LEU A 314 -30.06 -4.92 4.96
C LEU A 314 -29.59 -5.71 3.72
N LEU A 315 -28.49 -5.30 3.12
CA LEU A 315 -27.89 -6.00 1.98
C LEU A 315 -27.23 -7.33 2.42
N PRO A 316 -27.14 -8.34 1.52
CA PRO A 316 -26.52 -9.62 1.85
C PRO A 316 -25.05 -9.48 2.25
N ASN A 317 -24.68 -10.07 3.38
CA ASN A 317 -23.29 -10.12 3.84
C ASN A 317 -22.65 -11.47 3.48
N ASN A 318 -21.81 -11.45 2.45
CA ASN A 318 -21.10 -12.64 1.97
C ASN A 318 -19.73 -12.86 2.59
N ARG A 319 -19.36 -12.09 3.61
CA ARG A 319 -18.03 -12.18 4.21
C ARG A 319 -17.73 -13.59 4.72
N ASN A 320 -18.68 -14.26 5.39
CA ASN A 320 -18.46 -15.62 5.87
C ASN A 320 -18.19 -16.61 4.72
N ARG A 321 -18.93 -16.45 3.61
CA ARG A 321 -18.77 -17.27 2.41
C ARG A 321 -17.38 -17.08 1.78
N VAL A 322 -16.95 -15.83 1.63
CA VAL A 322 -15.60 -15.49 1.15
C VAL A 322 -14.51 -15.99 2.08
N LEU A 323 -14.71 -15.87 3.41
CA LEU A 323 -13.77 -16.38 4.40
C LEU A 323 -13.58 -17.88 4.28
N GLN A 324 -14.64 -18.65 4.09
CA GLN A 324 -14.57 -20.10 3.89
C GLN A 324 -13.80 -20.48 2.61
N LEU A 325 -14.09 -19.80 1.49
CA LEU A 325 -13.36 -20.02 0.24
C LEU A 325 -11.87 -19.65 0.37
N THR A 326 -11.57 -18.55 1.06
CA THR A 326 -10.19 -18.09 1.30
C THR A 326 -9.45 -19.03 2.26
N ASP A 327 -10.14 -19.58 3.26
CA ASP A 327 -9.57 -20.60 4.15
C ASP A 327 -9.25 -21.88 3.38
N GLY A 328 -10.15 -22.30 2.48
CA GLY A 328 -9.91 -23.41 1.54
C GLY A 328 -8.67 -23.18 0.68
N LEU A 329 -8.46 -21.98 0.14
CA LEU A 329 -7.24 -21.63 -0.60
C LEU A 329 -5.96 -21.73 0.26
N ASN A 330 -6.02 -21.38 1.55
CA ASN A 330 -4.87 -21.48 2.44
C ASN A 330 -4.56 -22.91 2.89
N GLN A 331 -5.57 -23.77 2.96
CA GLN A 331 -5.43 -25.20 3.25
C GLN A 331 -4.92 -25.97 2.03
N ASN A 332 -5.33 -25.54 0.83
CA ASN A 332 -4.84 -26.08 -0.42
C ASN A 332 -3.39 -25.64 -0.62
N GLU A 333 -2.47 -26.61 -0.66
CA GLU A 333 -1.06 -26.34 -0.92
C GLU A 333 -0.80 -26.03 -2.41
N THR A 334 -1.66 -25.28 -3.09
CA THR A 334 -1.53 -24.90 -4.49
C THR A 334 -1.40 -23.39 -4.65
N VAL A 335 -0.57 -22.97 -5.59
CA VAL A 335 -0.45 -21.56 -5.96
C VAL A 335 -1.56 -21.23 -6.94
N HIS A 336 -2.36 -20.22 -6.60
CA HIS A 336 -3.47 -19.71 -7.38
C HIS A 336 -3.18 -18.26 -7.75
N THR A 337 -3.01 -18.00 -9.04
CA THR A 337 -2.85 -16.65 -9.61
C THR A 337 -4.11 -16.18 -10.35
N SER A 338 -5.25 -16.80 -10.01
CA SER A 338 -6.58 -16.46 -10.52
C SER A 338 -7.62 -16.71 -9.42
N LEU A 339 -8.85 -16.22 -9.62
CA LEU A 339 -9.93 -16.50 -8.68
C LEU A 339 -10.22 -18.02 -8.66
N PRO A 340 -10.49 -18.63 -7.49
CA PRO A 340 -10.72 -20.08 -7.37
C PRO A 340 -11.95 -20.59 -8.13
N ILE A 341 -12.89 -19.71 -8.45
CA ILE A 341 -14.04 -20.02 -9.30
C ILE A 341 -13.75 -19.52 -10.70
N SER A 342 -13.64 -20.43 -11.67
CA SER A 342 -13.37 -20.09 -13.06
C SER A 342 -14.54 -19.36 -13.74
N ARG A 343 -14.24 -18.63 -14.82
CA ARG A 343 -15.24 -17.99 -15.69
C ARG A 343 -16.29 -18.97 -16.22
N ILE A 344 -15.87 -20.19 -16.58
CA ILE A 344 -16.74 -21.25 -17.11
C ILE A 344 -17.73 -21.72 -16.02
N GLN A 345 -17.25 -21.93 -14.79
CA GLN A 345 -18.10 -22.31 -13.67
C GLN A 345 -19.13 -21.22 -13.36
N ALA A 346 -18.71 -19.95 -13.32
CA ALA A 346 -19.59 -18.82 -13.08
C ALA A 346 -20.67 -18.67 -14.16
N ARG A 347 -20.35 -18.93 -15.43
CA ARG A 347 -21.32 -18.90 -16.53
C ARG A 347 -22.39 -19.99 -16.41
N ASN A 348 -22.03 -21.15 -15.89
CA ASN A 348 -22.90 -22.34 -15.86
C ASN A 348 -23.68 -22.50 -14.55
N SER A 349 -23.35 -21.74 -13.51
CA SER A 349 -24.01 -21.83 -12.21
C SER A 349 -24.19 -20.45 -11.57
N ARG A 350 -25.43 -20.13 -11.22
CA ARG A 350 -25.78 -18.91 -10.47
C ARG A 350 -25.07 -18.85 -9.12
N GLU A 351 -24.89 -20.00 -8.48
CA GLU A 351 -24.16 -20.11 -7.22
C GLU A 351 -22.68 -19.78 -7.39
N ALA A 352 -22.04 -20.34 -8.43
CA ALA A 352 -20.65 -20.05 -8.75
C ALA A 352 -20.45 -18.59 -9.20
N TRP A 353 -21.40 -18.03 -9.93
CA TRP A 353 -21.43 -16.60 -10.28
C TRP A 353 -21.42 -15.75 -9.00
N SER A 354 -22.30 -16.08 -8.05
CA SER A 354 -22.38 -15.42 -6.74
C SER A 354 -21.08 -15.55 -5.93
N ASP A 355 -20.45 -16.73 -5.91
CA ASP A 355 -19.15 -16.92 -5.22
C ASP A 355 -18.07 -16.05 -5.82
N ARG A 356 -17.91 -16.12 -7.15
CA ARG A 356 -16.92 -15.38 -7.90
C ARG A 356 -17.10 -13.87 -7.69
N PHE A 357 -18.33 -13.40 -7.75
CA PHE A 357 -18.67 -12.00 -7.49
C PHE A 357 -18.34 -11.57 -6.06
N ALA A 358 -18.66 -12.39 -5.06
CA ALA A 358 -18.33 -12.11 -3.67
C ALA A 358 -16.81 -12.02 -3.44
N LEU A 359 -16.02 -12.89 -4.08
CA LEU A 359 -14.55 -12.87 -4.02
C LEU A 359 -13.97 -11.57 -4.62
N ILE A 360 -14.52 -11.08 -5.73
CA ILE A 360 -14.12 -9.83 -6.38
C ILE A 360 -14.43 -8.63 -5.47
N ASN A 361 -15.67 -8.55 -4.98
CA ASN A 361 -16.13 -7.45 -4.13
C ASN A 361 -15.38 -7.37 -2.79
N ASN A 362 -14.88 -8.50 -2.27
CA ASN A 362 -14.06 -8.53 -1.04
C ASN A 362 -12.55 -8.47 -1.32
N SER A 363 -12.15 -8.34 -2.58
CA SER A 363 -10.77 -8.17 -3.03
C SER A 363 -9.82 -9.20 -2.43
N VAL A 364 -10.00 -10.48 -2.77
CA VAL A 364 -9.07 -11.52 -2.33
C VAL A 364 -7.67 -11.27 -2.90
N ILE A 365 -6.70 -11.28 -2.00
CA ILE A 365 -5.28 -11.07 -2.31
C ILE A 365 -4.47 -12.33 -2.01
N ILE A 366 -3.41 -12.51 -2.78
CA ILE A 366 -2.31 -13.43 -2.51
C ILE A 366 -1.14 -12.63 -1.94
N ARG A 367 -0.51 -13.15 -0.89
CA ARG A 367 0.67 -12.56 -0.27
C ARG A 367 1.71 -13.61 0.06
N GLY A 368 2.96 -13.23 -0.11
CA GLY A 368 4.14 -14.02 0.13
C GLY A 368 4.83 -13.64 1.44
N PHE A 369 4.93 -14.57 2.37
CA PHE A 369 5.80 -14.41 3.52
C PHE A 369 7.20 -14.91 3.20
N VAL A 370 8.10 -13.99 2.84
CA VAL A 370 9.46 -14.29 2.38
C VAL A 370 10.36 -14.69 3.54
N GLN A 371 11.09 -15.79 3.38
CA GLN A 371 12.12 -16.26 4.28
C GLN A 371 13.46 -15.66 3.84
N THR A 372 13.77 -14.44 4.30
CA THR A 372 14.94 -13.68 3.83
C THR A 372 16.26 -14.48 3.87
N GLN A 373 16.42 -15.37 4.85
CA GLN A 373 17.61 -16.21 4.98
C GLN A 373 17.80 -17.18 3.80
N ARG A 374 16.73 -17.61 3.13
CA ARG A 374 16.78 -18.50 1.96
C ARG A 374 17.32 -17.81 0.72
N ILE A 375 17.23 -16.48 0.68
CA ILE A 375 17.78 -15.64 -0.38
C ILE A 375 19.06 -14.93 0.06
N GLY A 376 19.66 -15.30 1.21
CA GLY A 376 20.94 -14.71 1.65
C GLY A 376 20.82 -13.34 2.32
N LEU A 377 19.65 -13.00 2.87
CA LEU A 377 19.38 -11.74 3.57
C LEU A 377 18.95 -11.97 5.03
N ASN A 378 19.26 -11.02 5.90
CA ASN A 378 18.80 -10.98 7.30
C ASN A 378 17.70 -9.95 7.51
N THR A 379 16.84 -10.20 8.49
CA THR A 379 15.88 -9.20 8.97
C THR A 379 16.40 -8.55 10.25
N LEU A 380 16.46 -7.22 10.28
CA LEU A 380 16.75 -6.43 11.48
C LEU A 380 15.51 -5.64 11.90
N VAL A 381 15.30 -5.51 13.20
CA VAL A 381 14.24 -4.68 13.77
C VAL A 381 14.86 -3.62 14.65
N TYR A 382 14.61 -2.35 14.32
CA TYR A 382 14.94 -1.21 15.18
C TYR A 382 13.68 -0.70 15.88
N VAL A 383 13.80 -0.34 17.16
CA VAL A 383 12.76 0.41 17.87
C VAL A 383 13.37 1.62 18.57
N GLY A 384 12.97 2.83 18.17
CA GLY A 384 13.45 4.07 18.78
C GLY A 384 13.08 5.32 17.98
N GLY A 385 13.74 6.45 18.26
CA GLY A 385 13.42 7.76 17.67
C GLY A 385 14.43 8.34 16.68
N ALA A 386 15.57 7.67 16.42
CA ALA A 386 16.70 8.25 15.69
C ALA A 386 16.71 7.94 14.18
N HIS A 387 16.14 6.82 13.74
CA HIS A 387 16.28 6.34 12.34
C HIS A 387 15.06 6.63 11.45
N LYS A 388 14.42 7.80 11.57
CA LYS A 388 13.07 8.02 10.99
C LYS A 388 12.96 8.01 9.46
N TRP A 389 14.07 7.99 8.71
CA TRP A 389 14.05 8.15 7.25
C TRP A 389 14.05 6.83 6.50
N PRO A 390 13.28 6.76 5.40
CA PRO A 390 13.45 5.70 4.40
C PRO A 390 14.89 5.62 3.90
N HIS A 391 15.37 4.39 3.80
CA HIS A 391 16.65 4.03 3.19
C HIS A 391 16.45 2.70 2.46
N LYS A 392 17.32 2.35 1.50
CA LYS A 392 17.14 1.19 0.63
C LYS A 392 16.90 -0.15 1.35
N HIS A 393 17.37 -0.32 2.57
CA HIS A 393 17.11 -1.56 3.34
C HIS A 393 15.77 -1.59 4.08
N LEU A 394 15.03 -0.48 4.16
CA LEU A 394 13.80 -0.37 4.94
C LEU A 394 12.64 -1.10 4.25
N SER A 395 12.18 -2.21 4.81
CA SER A 395 10.99 -2.91 4.30
C SER A 395 9.71 -2.15 4.63
N TRP A 396 9.56 -1.73 5.89
CA TRP A 396 8.44 -0.91 6.34
C TRP A 396 8.75 -0.25 7.68
N THR A 397 8.01 0.81 8.01
CA THR A 397 8.09 1.50 9.30
C THR A 397 6.70 1.81 9.85
N ALA A 398 6.57 1.85 11.18
CA ALA A 398 5.36 2.27 11.84
C ALA A 398 5.66 3.19 13.02
N ARG A 399 4.86 4.27 13.14
CA ARG A 399 4.87 5.17 14.30
C ARG A 399 4.04 4.55 15.41
N LEU A 400 4.68 4.37 16.57
CA LEU A 400 4.05 3.80 17.76
C LEU A 400 3.55 4.92 18.66
N SER A 401 2.31 4.77 19.16
CA SER A 401 1.70 5.73 20.07
C SER A 401 2.54 5.93 21.34
N SER A 402 2.74 7.17 21.76
CA SER A 402 3.44 7.54 23.00
C SER A 402 2.65 8.60 23.77
N PRO A 403 1.88 8.23 24.80
CA PRO A 403 1.07 9.18 25.57
C PRO A 403 1.86 10.25 26.33
N LYS A 404 3.18 10.05 26.52
CA LYS A 404 4.01 10.86 27.43
C LYS A 404 5.32 11.38 26.80
N GLY A 405 5.46 11.40 25.47
CA GLY A 405 6.68 11.92 24.83
C GLY A 405 6.74 11.74 23.32
N LYS A 406 7.93 11.98 22.72
CA LYS A 406 8.17 11.75 21.29
C LYS A 406 7.86 10.27 20.95
N PRO A 407 7.04 9.98 19.93
CA PRO A 407 6.66 8.61 19.60
C PRO A 407 7.86 7.80 19.09
N PRO A 408 8.07 6.56 19.56
CA PRO A 408 9.04 5.67 18.96
C PRO A 408 8.53 5.16 17.61
N PHE A 409 9.47 4.74 16.78
CA PHE A 409 9.21 4.08 15.51
C PHE A 409 9.71 2.65 15.61
N ILE A 410 8.95 1.71 15.06
CA ILE A 410 9.46 0.39 14.73
C ILE A 410 9.80 0.36 13.23
N GLN A 411 10.95 -0.21 12.91
CA GLN A 411 11.45 -0.34 11.56
C GLN A 411 11.93 -1.74 11.32
N VAL A 412 11.50 -2.30 10.20
CA VAL A 412 11.94 -3.62 9.76
C VAL A 412 12.77 -3.44 8.51
N MET A 413 13.99 -3.93 8.58
CA MET A 413 14.99 -3.79 7.53
C MET A 413 15.40 -5.17 7.03
N VAL A 414 15.71 -5.26 5.75
CA VAL A 414 16.27 -6.45 5.11
C VAL A 414 17.67 -6.10 4.59
N ILE A 415 18.68 -6.76 5.13
CA ILE A 415 20.10 -6.39 4.98
C ILE A 415 20.96 -7.65 4.76
N PRO A 416 22.04 -7.59 3.96
CA PRO A 416 22.98 -8.70 3.82
C PRO A 416 23.69 -9.08 5.14
N PRO A 417 24.22 -10.32 5.25
CA PRO A 417 24.95 -10.77 6.44
C PRO A 417 26.17 -9.92 6.78
N THR A 418 26.92 -9.44 5.79
CA THR A 418 28.13 -8.63 5.98
C THR A 418 27.80 -7.32 6.71
N SER A 419 26.82 -6.57 6.26
CA SER A 419 26.41 -5.29 6.87
C SER A 419 25.58 -5.48 8.14
N THR A 420 24.98 -6.67 8.35
CA THR A 420 24.25 -6.98 9.58
C THR A 420 25.14 -6.80 10.81
N GLU A 421 26.36 -7.32 10.79
CA GLU A 421 27.27 -7.19 11.94
C GLU A 421 27.66 -5.75 12.19
N GLN A 422 27.93 -4.99 11.13
CA GLN A 422 28.27 -3.57 11.23
C GLN A 422 27.12 -2.76 11.83
N ALA A 423 25.89 -3.00 11.38
CA ALA A 423 24.70 -2.33 11.92
C ALA A 423 24.49 -2.65 13.41
N LEU A 424 24.60 -3.92 13.81
CA LEU A 424 24.47 -4.35 15.22
C LEU A 424 25.52 -3.72 16.13
N ARG A 425 26.74 -3.47 15.62
CA ARG A 425 27.82 -2.84 16.39
C ARG A 425 27.64 -1.33 16.56
N LEU A 426 27.09 -0.65 15.54
CA LEU A 426 27.05 0.81 15.49
C LEU A 426 25.72 1.41 15.97
N LEU A 427 24.62 0.66 15.92
CA LEU A 427 23.29 1.18 16.21
C LEU A 427 22.74 0.61 17.51
N PRO A 428 22.34 1.45 18.49
CA PRO A 428 21.65 0.97 19.67
C PRO A 428 20.21 0.54 19.33
N ASN A 429 19.65 -0.38 20.12
CA ASN A 429 18.25 -0.83 20.00
C ASN A 429 17.85 -1.50 18.68
N ILE A 430 18.84 -2.02 17.93
CA ILE A 430 18.61 -2.89 16.78
C ILE A 430 18.73 -4.37 17.19
N SER A 431 17.82 -5.20 16.70
CA SER A 431 17.76 -6.63 16.99
C SER A 431 17.84 -7.43 15.70
N LYS A 432 18.72 -8.44 15.65
CA LYS A 432 18.75 -9.41 14.56
C LYS A 432 17.67 -10.47 14.77
N ILE A 433 16.74 -10.59 13.83
CA ILE A 433 15.64 -11.56 13.90
C ILE A 433 16.12 -12.93 13.45
N GLY A 434 15.98 -13.92 14.35
CA GLY A 434 16.34 -15.32 14.08
C GLY A 434 15.16 -16.12 13.53
N TRP A 435 13.94 -15.76 13.94
CA TRP A 435 12.73 -16.46 13.55
C TRP A 435 11.58 -15.47 13.33
N THR A 436 10.77 -15.71 12.31
CA THR A 436 9.61 -14.88 12.01
C THR A 436 8.49 -15.70 11.41
N ALA A 437 7.25 -15.33 11.71
CA ALA A 437 6.07 -15.95 11.12
C ALA A 437 4.93 -14.94 11.01
N SER A 438 4.06 -15.17 10.03
CA SER A 438 2.79 -14.47 9.85
C SER A 438 1.64 -15.48 9.91
N ALA A 439 0.57 -15.13 10.61
CA ALA A 439 -0.65 -15.91 10.72
C ALA A 439 -1.88 -15.04 10.51
N ILE A 440 -2.87 -15.60 9.82
CA ILE A 440 -4.18 -15.01 9.60
C ILE A 440 -5.19 -16.08 10.00
N ASN A 441 -5.97 -15.79 11.03
CA ASN A 441 -6.91 -16.74 11.62
C ASN A 441 -8.33 -16.36 11.22
N LEU A 442 -8.73 -16.74 10.01
CA LEU A 442 -10.06 -16.42 9.45
C LEU A 442 -11.21 -16.99 10.31
N SER A 443 -10.94 -18.07 11.05
CA SER A 443 -11.86 -18.67 12.02
C SER A 443 -12.18 -17.80 13.24
N GLN A 444 -11.45 -16.70 13.45
CA GLN A 444 -11.75 -15.73 14.51
C GLN A 444 -12.91 -14.80 14.16
N TYR A 445 -13.44 -14.84 12.93
CA TYR A 445 -14.62 -14.09 12.56
C TYR A 445 -15.90 -14.81 13.01
N ASP A 446 -16.71 -14.16 13.85
CA ASP A 446 -18.05 -14.64 14.20
C ASP A 446 -19.04 -14.20 13.13
N SER A 447 -19.46 -15.13 12.29
CA SER A 447 -20.41 -14.88 11.22
C SER A 447 -21.81 -14.49 11.70
N ARG A 448 -22.22 -14.91 12.90
CA ARG A 448 -23.53 -14.57 13.47
C ARG A 448 -23.57 -13.15 13.97
N LYS A 449 -22.50 -12.73 14.66
CA LYS A 449 -22.36 -11.36 15.20
C LYS A 449 -21.73 -10.39 14.20
N GLN A 450 -21.16 -10.89 13.11
CA GLN A 450 -20.41 -10.13 12.10
C GLN A 450 -19.22 -9.34 12.66
N VAL A 451 -18.59 -9.87 13.71
CA VAL A 451 -17.45 -9.23 14.39
C VAL A 451 -16.27 -10.18 14.46
N TRP A 452 -15.07 -9.61 14.49
CA TRP A 452 -13.86 -10.35 14.82
C TRP A 452 -13.79 -10.59 16.32
N LYS A 453 -13.25 -11.73 16.71
CA LYS A 453 -12.96 -12.08 18.09
C LYS A 453 -11.47 -12.17 18.30
N SER A 454 -11.03 -11.88 19.52
CA SER A 454 -9.78 -12.41 20.04
C SER A 454 -10.05 -13.22 21.30
N THR A 455 -9.03 -13.91 21.83
CA THR A 455 -9.17 -14.64 23.10
C THR A 455 -8.11 -14.22 24.09
N PHE A 456 -8.28 -13.04 24.71
CA PHE A 456 -7.37 -12.53 25.74
C PHE A 456 -7.06 -13.55 26.84
N ALA A 457 -8.07 -14.26 27.35
CA ALA A 457 -7.89 -15.29 28.38
C ALA A 457 -6.89 -16.39 27.98
N ARG A 458 -6.81 -16.75 26.69
CA ARG A 458 -5.84 -17.75 26.20
C ARG A 458 -4.43 -17.15 26.08
N ILE A 459 -4.33 -15.87 25.77
CA ILE A 459 -3.06 -15.13 25.73
C ILE A 459 -2.51 -14.97 27.14
N SER A 460 -3.33 -14.52 28.09
CA SER A 460 -2.99 -14.45 29.52
C SER A 460 -2.50 -15.81 30.06
N LYS A 461 -3.26 -16.90 29.80
CA LYS A 461 -2.87 -18.25 30.20
C LYS A 461 -1.53 -18.71 29.60
N SER A 462 -1.07 -18.11 28.51
CA SER A 462 0.22 -18.48 27.92
C SER A 462 1.42 -18.00 28.73
N LEU A 463 1.25 -17.01 29.62
CA LEU A 463 2.31 -16.46 30.49
C LEU A 463 2.84 -17.51 31.49
N VAL A 464 1.98 -18.44 31.92
CA VAL A 464 2.39 -19.56 32.80
C VAL A 464 2.98 -20.74 32.03
N SER A 465 2.83 -20.77 30.70
CA SER A 465 3.24 -21.90 29.86
C SER A 465 4.63 -21.68 29.27
N ASN A 466 5.30 -22.78 28.92
CA ASN A 466 6.65 -22.77 28.33
C ASN A 466 6.60 -23.45 26.96
N ARG A 467 7.35 -22.92 25.99
CA ARG A 467 7.44 -23.48 24.64
C ARG A 467 8.86 -23.43 24.12
N THR A 468 9.24 -24.43 23.32
CA THR A 468 10.54 -24.43 22.63
C THR A 468 10.40 -23.89 21.21
N ILE A 469 11.50 -23.40 20.63
CA ILE A 469 11.50 -22.95 19.24
C ILE A 469 11.11 -24.09 18.27
N LYS A 470 11.56 -25.32 18.53
CA LYS A 470 11.18 -26.51 17.75
C LYS A 470 9.67 -26.76 17.75
N GLN A 471 8.97 -26.46 18.84
CA GLN A 471 7.51 -26.58 18.89
C GLN A 471 6.84 -25.48 18.06
N LEU A 472 7.37 -24.25 18.12
CA LEU A 472 6.88 -23.13 17.33
C LEU A 472 7.09 -23.36 15.83
N GLU A 473 8.26 -23.85 15.43
CA GLU A 473 8.61 -24.21 14.04
C GLU A 473 7.79 -25.39 13.51
N ARG A 474 7.27 -26.28 14.36
CA ARG A 474 6.35 -27.35 13.92
C ARG A 474 4.95 -26.82 13.65
N GLU A 475 4.46 -25.88 14.47
CA GLU A 475 3.10 -25.34 14.35
C GLU A 475 3.01 -24.22 13.30
N PHE A 476 4.06 -23.42 13.20
CA PHE A 476 4.22 -22.36 12.22
C PHE A 476 5.47 -22.68 11.39
N PRO A 477 5.36 -23.65 10.45
CA PRO A 477 6.50 -24.11 9.68
C PRO A 477 7.19 -22.94 8.99
N LYS A 478 8.44 -22.75 9.39
CA LYS A 478 9.42 -22.08 8.55
C LYS A 478 9.72 -23.01 7.39
N SER A 479 10.04 -22.45 6.24
CA SER A 479 10.68 -23.23 5.18
C SER A 479 11.88 -23.97 5.73
N LYS A 480 12.04 -25.23 5.31
CA LYS A 480 13.15 -26.08 5.76
C LYS A 480 14.49 -25.35 5.50
N PRO A 481 15.48 -25.48 6.40
CA PRO A 481 16.83 -25.04 6.10
C PRO A 481 17.30 -25.65 4.77
N GLY A 482 18.01 -24.88 3.96
CA GLY A 482 18.51 -25.32 2.66
C GLY A 482 19.57 -24.35 2.12
N PRO A 483 20.02 -24.53 0.87
CA PRO A 483 21.00 -23.64 0.25
C PRO A 483 20.41 -22.24 0.02
N ILE A 484 21.26 -21.21 0.09
CA ILE A 484 20.87 -19.86 -0.35
C ILE A 484 20.64 -19.91 -1.86
N ILE A 485 19.53 -19.33 -2.30
CA ILE A 485 19.14 -19.25 -3.70
C ILE A 485 19.00 -17.76 -4.03
N LEU A 486 19.83 -17.28 -4.96
CA LEU A 486 19.77 -15.90 -5.41
C LEU A 486 18.76 -15.81 -6.55
N PRO A 487 17.68 -15.01 -6.39
CA PRO A 487 16.70 -14.81 -7.46
C PRO A 487 17.29 -13.99 -8.62
N SER A 488 16.85 -14.27 -9.84
CA SER A 488 17.12 -13.43 -11.03
C SER A 488 16.38 -12.08 -10.96
N GLU A 489 16.66 -11.16 -11.89
CA GLU A 489 15.98 -9.85 -11.94
C GLU A 489 14.44 -9.98 -12.04
N ASP A 490 13.94 -10.84 -12.94
CA ASP A 490 12.51 -11.10 -13.10
C ASP A 490 11.90 -11.77 -11.86
N GLU A 491 12.63 -12.73 -11.28
CA GLU A 491 12.24 -13.39 -10.04
C GLU A 491 12.13 -12.40 -8.88
N VAL A 492 13.07 -11.45 -8.80
CA VAL A 492 13.07 -10.39 -7.79
C VAL A 492 11.88 -9.45 -7.95
N LYS A 493 11.51 -9.07 -9.18
CA LYS A 493 10.28 -8.28 -9.43
C LYS A 493 9.06 -9.02 -8.87
N VAL A 494 8.91 -10.32 -9.15
CA VAL A 494 7.79 -11.12 -8.60
C VAL A 494 7.85 -11.15 -7.07
N LEU A 495 9.03 -11.34 -6.49
CA LEU A 495 9.25 -11.41 -5.05
C LEU A 495 8.84 -10.12 -4.33
N ASP A 496 9.13 -8.96 -4.94
CA ASP A 496 8.72 -7.66 -4.43
C ASP A 496 7.20 -7.52 -4.33
N TYR A 497 6.50 -7.70 -5.46
CA TYR A 497 5.05 -7.54 -5.51
C TYR A 497 4.31 -8.53 -4.63
N ILE A 498 4.75 -9.80 -4.59
CA ILE A 498 4.11 -10.80 -3.76
C ILE A 498 4.36 -10.56 -2.26
N SER A 499 5.53 -10.03 -1.88
CA SER A 499 5.85 -9.74 -0.47
C SER A 499 4.97 -8.63 0.10
N TRP A 500 4.67 -7.62 -0.74
CA TRP A 500 3.65 -6.63 -0.49
C TRP A 500 2.25 -7.26 -0.52
N GLN A 501 1.71 -7.54 -1.71
CA GLN A 501 0.47 -8.29 -2.00
C GLN A 501 0.10 -8.16 -3.49
N MET A 502 -0.62 -9.16 -4.02
CA MET A 502 -1.24 -9.08 -5.35
C MET A 502 -2.72 -9.43 -5.29
N TYR A 503 -3.56 -8.71 -6.04
CA TYR A 503 -5.00 -9.00 -6.13
C TYR A 503 -5.27 -10.10 -7.15
N LEU A 504 -5.98 -11.17 -6.76
CA LEU A 504 -6.26 -12.30 -7.66
C LEU A 504 -7.07 -11.90 -8.89
N SER A 505 -8.04 -11.00 -8.71
CA SER A 505 -8.85 -10.44 -9.81
C SER A 505 -8.02 -9.66 -10.82
N THR A 506 -6.95 -9.00 -10.37
CA THR A 506 -6.05 -8.18 -11.20
C THR A 506 -5.01 -9.05 -11.89
N LEU A 507 -4.46 -10.06 -11.19
CA LEU A 507 -3.61 -11.10 -11.78
C LEU A 507 -4.33 -11.83 -12.93
N GLU A 508 -5.57 -12.27 -12.71
CA GLU A 508 -6.35 -12.98 -13.73
C GLU A 508 -6.57 -12.13 -15.01
N LYS A 509 -6.58 -10.80 -14.87
CA LYS A 509 -6.75 -9.84 -15.97
C LYS A 509 -5.45 -9.43 -16.66
N GLY A 510 -4.30 -9.90 -16.18
CA GLY A 510 -3.01 -9.43 -16.65
C GLY A 510 -2.69 -7.99 -16.21
N GLY A 511 -3.35 -7.46 -15.18
CA GLY A 511 -3.13 -6.08 -14.71
C GLY A 511 -1.73 -5.83 -14.13
N TYR A 512 -0.99 -6.89 -13.83
CA TYR A 512 0.41 -6.82 -13.41
C TYR A 512 1.41 -7.03 -14.56
N GLU A 513 0.97 -7.44 -15.76
CA GLU A 513 1.89 -7.77 -16.86
C GLU A 513 2.67 -6.55 -17.35
N SER A 514 2.03 -5.37 -17.36
CA SER A 514 2.68 -4.11 -17.74
C SER A 514 3.75 -3.66 -16.76
N VAL A 515 3.63 -4.04 -15.49
CA VAL A 515 4.52 -3.61 -14.41
C VAL A 515 5.63 -4.62 -14.14
N LEU A 516 5.31 -5.91 -14.25
CA LEU A 516 6.27 -6.99 -14.07
C LEU A 516 7.03 -7.32 -15.36
N GLU A 517 6.48 -6.95 -16.52
CA GLU A 517 6.95 -7.38 -17.85
C GLU A 517 6.92 -8.92 -18.01
N LEU A 518 6.01 -9.58 -17.28
CA LEU A 518 5.87 -11.03 -17.20
C LEU A 518 4.39 -11.41 -17.36
N SER A 519 4.14 -12.51 -18.08
CA SER A 519 2.78 -13.07 -18.16
C SER A 519 2.33 -13.66 -16.83
N ASN A 520 1.01 -13.76 -16.60
CA ASN A 520 0.50 -14.41 -15.39
C ASN A 520 0.95 -15.88 -15.22
N THR A 521 1.22 -16.58 -16.33
CA THR A 521 1.77 -17.94 -16.31
C THR A 521 3.19 -17.95 -15.73
N ASN A 522 4.06 -17.06 -16.20
CA ASN A 522 5.43 -16.91 -15.69
C ASN A 522 5.43 -16.54 -14.20
N VAL A 523 4.53 -15.63 -13.79
CA VAL A 523 4.35 -15.28 -12.37
C VAL A 523 3.97 -16.52 -11.56
N SER A 524 3.01 -17.32 -12.03
CA SER A 524 2.61 -18.57 -11.36
C SER A 524 3.77 -19.58 -11.24
N GLU A 525 4.56 -19.75 -12.30
CA GLU A 525 5.73 -20.64 -12.30
C GLU A 525 6.78 -20.19 -11.26
N ILE A 526 7.12 -18.90 -11.23
CA ILE A 526 8.05 -18.33 -10.26
C ILE A 526 7.54 -18.52 -8.83
N LEU A 527 6.25 -18.26 -8.58
CA LEU A 527 5.65 -18.45 -7.25
C LEU A 527 5.64 -19.92 -6.80
N ASN A 528 5.39 -20.86 -7.72
CA ASN A 528 5.50 -22.29 -7.43
C ASN A 528 6.94 -22.67 -7.10
N LYS A 529 7.92 -22.22 -7.90
CA LYS A 529 9.35 -22.42 -7.63
C LYS A 529 9.73 -21.91 -6.23
N TYR A 530 9.37 -20.66 -5.91
CA TYR A 530 9.65 -20.07 -4.60
C TYR A 530 9.04 -20.84 -3.43
N LYS A 531 7.86 -21.41 -3.64
CA LYS A 531 7.23 -22.26 -2.64
C LYS A 531 7.98 -23.58 -2.47
N GLU A 532 8.31 -24.27 -3.56
CA GLU A 532 9.01 -25.56 -3.55
C GLU A 532 10.42 -25.46 -2.96
N GLU A 533 11.13 -24.39 -3.31
CA GLU A 533 12.45 -24.05 -2.76
C GLU A 533 12.37 -23.53 -1.32
N GLY A 534 11.16 -23.27 -0.82
CA GLY A 534 10.92 -22.72 0.50
C GLY A 534 11.44 -21.30 0.65
N ILE A 535 11.60 -20.52 -0.41
CA ILE A 535 11.89 -19.08 -0.32
C ILE A 535 10.74 -18.34 0.37
N MET A 536 9.51 -18.82 0.20
CA MET A 536 8.34 -18.15 0.78
C MET A 536 7.22 -19.10 1.18
N LYS A 537 6.35 -18.61 2.06
CA LYS A 537 5.04 -19.21 2.33
C LYS A 537 3.95 -18.33 1.73
N ILE A 538 3.10 -18.91 0.90
CA ILE A 538 1.96 -18.21 0.30
C ILE A 538 0.78 -18.22 1.28
N GLN A 539 0.09 -17.08 1.36
CA GLN A 539 -1.13 -16.88 2.13
C GLN A 539 -2.14 -16.11 1.28
N TYR A 540 -3.40 -16.52 1.36
CA TYR A 540 -4.52 -15.80 0.79
C TYR A 540 -5.29 -15.10 1.89
N LEU A 541 -5.69 -13.85 1.64
CA LEU A 541 -6.48 -13.10 2.60
C LEU A 541 -7.42 -12.12 1.90
N LEU A 542 -8.33 -11.55 2.67
CA LEU A 542 -9.17 -10.42 2.26
C LEU A 542 -8.84 -9.19 3.12
N ARG A 543 -9.32 -8.03 2.70
CA ARG A 543 -9.30 -6.83 3.54
C ARG A 543 -10.06 -7.09 4.84
N ILE A 544 -9.41 -6.88 5.98
CA ILE A 544 -9.98 -7.12 7.31
C ILE A 544 -10.30 -5.79 8.00
N PRO A 545 -11.51 -5.21 7.79
CA PRO A 545 -11.91 -3.98 8.47
C PRO A 545 -12.34 -4.25 9.92
N GLY A 546 -12.45 -3.18 10.71
CA GLY A 546 -12.92 -3.25 12.09
C GLY A 546 -11.89 -3.80 13.08
N LEU A 547 -10.60 -3.69 12.75
CA LEU A 547 -9.50 -4.09 13.62
C LEU A 547 -8.51 -2.93 13.79
N ILE A 548 -7.90 -2.85 14.96
CA ILE A 548 -6.87 -1.89 15.30
C ILE A 548 -5.50 -2.57 15.27
N ALA A 549 -4.54 -1.92 14.62
CA ALA A 549 -3.17 -2.37 14.56
C ALA A 549 -2.42 -1.99 15.85
N THR A 550 -1.73 -2.96 16.43
CA THR A 550 -0.97 -2.82 17.67
C THR A 550 0.40 -3.47 17.54
N CYS A 551 1.36 -2.99 18.32
CA CYS A 551 2.70 -3.52 18.42
C CYS A 551 3.01 -3.88 19.87
N GLN A 552 3.43 -5.11 20.11
CA GLN A 552 3.88 -5.62 21.39
C GLN A 552 5.39 -5.88 21.33
N ILE A 553 6.14 -5.30 22.26
CA ILE A 553 7.58 -5.55 22.47
C ILE A 553 7.70 -6.36 23.74
N ILE A 554 8.15 -7.61 23.61
CA ILE A 554 8.14 -8.61 24.67
C ILE A 554 9.60 -8.96 25.00
N GLU A 555 9.98 -8.88 26.28
CA GLU A 555 11.31 -9.18 26.81
C GLU A 555 11.18 -10.12 28.02
N GLY A 556 12.07 -11.12 28.16
CA GLY A 556 11.96 -12.17 29.18
C GLY A 556 12.70 -13.47 28.84
N GLU A 557 12.39 -14.53 29.57
CA GLU A 557 12.94 -15.88 29.32
C GLU A 557 12.42 -16.49 28.02
N SER A 558 13.28 -17.23 27.33
CA SER A 558 13.02 -17.65 25.95
C SER A 558 11.78 -18.50 25.78
N ASP A 559 11.56 -19.47 26.66
CA ASP A 559 10.43 -20.38 26.56
C ASP A 559 9.08 -19.70 26.87
N LYS A 560 9.08 -18.69 27.75
CA LYS A 560 7.95 -17.82 28.05
C LYS A 560 7.58 -16.91 26.89
N ILE A 561 8.57 -16.25 26.28
CA ILE A 561 8.33 -15.40 25.10
C ILE A 561 7.76 -16.21 23.96
N LEU A 562 8.35 -17.37 23.66
CA LEU A 562 7.87 -18.25 22.59
C LEU A 562 6.44 -18.74 22.84
N SER A 563 6.07 -18.99 24.11
CA SER A 563 4.70 -19.33 24.50
C SER A 563 3.71 -18.19 24.23
N LEU A 564 4.10 -16.95 24.56
CA LEU A 564 3.29 -15.76 24.33
C LEU A 564 3.14 -15.47 22.83
N VAL A 565 4.25 -15.48 22.08
CA VAL A 565 4.29 -15.31 20.61
C VAL A 565 3.37 -16.29 19.91
N ARG A 566 3.45 -17.58 20.28
CA ARG A 566 2.55 -18.63 19.75
C ARG A 566 1.08 -18.28 19.96
N SER A 567 0.75 -17.73 21.12
CA SER A 567 -0.63 -17.45 21.49
C SER A 567 -1.19 -16.27 20.71
N PHE A 568 -0.39 -15.23 20.47
CA PHE A 568 -0.75 -14.16 19.54
C PHE A 568 -1.00 -14.71 18.12
N LEU A 569 -0.07 -15.50 17.59
CA LEU A 569 -0.20 -16.09 16.25
C LEU A 569 -1.44 -16.96 16.08
N LYS A 570 -1.96 -17.57 17.15
CA LYS A 570 -3.10 -18.50 17.10
C LYS A 570 -4.46 -17.86 17.40
N TYR A 571 -4.47 -16.85 18.26
CA TYR A 571 -5.71 -16.33 18.85
C TYR A 571 -6.03 -14.88 18.49
N MET A 572 -5.23 -14.26 17.64
CA MET A 572 -5.55 -12.96 17.02
C MET A 572 -6.02 -13.13 15.58
N PRO A 573 -6.91 -12.26 15.08
CA PRO A 573 -7.34 -12.27 13.68
C PRO A 573 -6.17 -12.27 12.68
N SER A 574 -5.13 -11.47 12.93
CA SER A 574 -3.95 -11.40 12.09
C SER A 574 -2.75 -10.97 12.92
N THR A 575 -1.61 -11.64 12.73
CA THR A 575 -0.39 -11.38 13.51
C THR A 575 0.86 -11.69 12.71
N THR A 576 1.85 -10.80 12.80
CA THR A 576 3.24 -11.05 12.41
C THR A 576 4.09 -11.03 13.67
N ALA A 577 4.87 -12.07 13.90
CA ALA A 577 5.79 -12.16 15.02
C ALA A 577 7.23 -12.29 14.53
N MET A 578 8.12 -11.50 15.12
CA MET A 578 9.55 -11.46 14.85
C MET A 578 10.30 -11.70 16.16
N VAL A 579 11.04 -12.79 16.25
CA VAL A 579 11.76 -13.19 17.47
C VAL A 579 13.26 -13.01 17.24
N GLU A 580 13.91 -12.30 18.16
CA GLU A 580 15.33 -12.02 18.13
C GLU A 580 16.18 -13.30 18.21
N THR A 581 17.37 -13.24 17.62
CA THR A 581 18.42 -14.25 17.78
C THR A 581 18.76 -14.41 19.26
N GLY A 582 18.60 -15.62 19.83
CA GLY A 582 18.72 -15.86 21.28
C GLY A 582 17.38 -15.86 22.02
N TYR A 583 16.28 -15.52 21.34
CA TYR A 583 14.90 -15.71 21.78
C TYR A 583 14.53 -14.99 23.10
N ARG A 584 15.25 -13.94 23.49
CA ARG A 584 14.97 -13.15 24.72
C ARG A 584 14.16 -11.88 24.47
N LYS A 585 13.87 -11.60 23.21
CA LYS A 585 13.04 -10.49 22.77
C LYS A 585 12.20 -10.88 21.58
N ALA A 586 10.97 -10.40 21.53
CA ALA A 586 10.09 -10.54 20.38
C ALA A 586 9.32 -9.26 20.12
N TYR A 587 9.01 -9.05 18.85
CA TYR A 587 8.15 -7.99 18.35
C TYR A 587 6.96 -8.65 17.70
N VAL A 588 5.76 -8.34 18.20
CA VAL A 588 4.51 -8.88 17.67
C VAL A 588 3.69 -7.72 17.16
N ILE A 589 3.23 -7.82 15.92
CA ILE A 589 2.35 -6.84 15.29
C ILE A 589 1.05 -7.56 15.05
N SER A 590 -0.01 -7.10 15.68
CA SER A 590 -1.30 -7.77 15.64
C SER A 590 -2.42 -6.79 15.30
N ARG A 591 -3.42 -7.29 14.59
CA ARG A 591 -4.69 -6.59 14.37
C ARG A 591 -5.74 -7.20 15.28
N ILE A 592 -6.34 -6.39 16.14
CA ILE A 592 -7.25 -6.83 17.22
C ILE A 592 -8.58 -6.07 17.16
N PRO A 593 -9.70 -6.67 17.61
CA PRO A 593 -10.97 -5.95 17.75
C PRO A 593 -10.84 -4.78 18.73
N ASP A 594 -11.60 -3.71 18.53
CA ASP A 594 -11.55 -2.52 19.38
C ASP A 594 -11.90 -2.84 20.85
N ASP A 595 -12.92 -3.67 21.06
CA ASP A 595 -13.35 -4.13 22.39
C ASP A 595 -12.21 -4.80 23.20
N ASP A 596 -11.24 -5.42 22.51
CA ASP A 596 -10.13 -6.15 23.13
C ASP A 596 -8.88 -5.27 23.37
N VAL A 597 -8.90 -4.01 22.91
CA VAL A 597 -7.75 -3.11 22.98
C VAL A 597 -7.34 -2.84 24.42
N PHE A 598 -8.29 -2.61 25.32
CA PHE A 598 -7.99 -2.35 26.73
C PHE A 598 -7.29 -3.56 27.37
N ASP A 599 -7.80 -4.76 27.15
CA ASP A 599 -7.23 -5.98 27.71
C ASP A 599 -5.81 -6.22 27.22
N ILE A 600 -5.56 -6.02 25.91
CA ILE A 600 -4.24 -6.21 25.34
C ILE A 600 -3.28 -5.09 25.73
N LEU A 601 -3.66 -3.83 25.59
CA LEU A 601 -2.74 -2.71 25.81
C LEU A 601 -2.48 -2.43 27.30
N VAL A 602 -3.47 -2.67 28.17
CA VAL A 602 -3.40 -2.30 29.60
C VAL A 602 -3.28 -3.51 30.52
N ASN A 603 -4.09 -4.55 30.34
CA ASN A 603 -4.10 -5.69 31.27
C ASN A 603 -2.93 -6.65 31.04
N LEU A 604 -2.58 -6.95 29.78
CA LEU A 604 -1.48 -7.87 29.45
C LEU A 604 -0.14 -7.49 30.10
N PRO A 605 0.35 -6.23 30.05
CA PRO A 605 1.60 -5.86 30.71
C PRO A 605 1.58 -6.10 32.23
N ASN A 606 0.47 -5.79 32.87
CA ASN A 606 0.30 -5.97 34.32
C ASN A 606 0.37 -7.45 34.69
N GLU A 607 -0.29 -8.31 33.92
CA GLU A 607 -0.24 -9.76 34.15
C GLU A 607 1.13 -10.36 33.83
N ALA A 608 1.76 -9.94 32.72
CA ALA A 608 3.06 -10.43 32.30
C ALA A 608 4.16 -10.12 33.32
N SER A 609 4.09 -8.94 33.97
CA SER A 609 5.05 -8.53 35.00
C SER A 609 5.14 -9.50 36.18
N LYS A 610 4.03 -10.16 36.53
CA LYS A 610 3.97 -11.18 37.62
C LYS A 610 4.80 -12.43 37.30
N TYR A 611 5.15 -12.63 36.04
CA TYR A 611 5.93 -13.77 35.55
C TYR A 611 7.30 -13.35 35.02
N ASN A 612 7.81 -12.17 35.41
CA ASN A 612 9.08 -11.60 34.94
C ASN A 612 9.16 -11.42 33.41
N ILE A 613 8.01 -11.23 32.75
CA ILE A 613 7.95 -10.91 31.32
C ILE A 613 7.60 -9.43 31.21
N LYS A 614 8.46 -8.67 30.56
CA LYS A 614 8.22 -7.25 30.29
C LYS A 614 7.55 -7.13 28.93
N VAL A 615 6.35 -6.57 28.93
CA VAL A 615 5.56 -6.34 27.72
C VAL A 615 5.31 -4.85 27.59
N ARG A 616 5.73 -4.25 26.48
CA ARG A 616 5.41 -2.87 26.11
C ARG A 616 4.48 -2.87 24.92
N ASN A 617 3.31 -2.28 25.09
CA ASN A 617 2.26 -2.31 24.08
C ASN A 617 2.01 -0.90 23.55
N HIS A 618 1.88 -0.81 22.24
CA HIS A 618 1.66 0.42 21.52
C HIS A 618 0.54 0.23 20.51
N ARG A 619 -0.30 1.26 20.34
CA ARG A 619 -1.11 1.39 19.14
C ARG A 619 -0.19 1.84 18.00
N ILE A 620 -0.50 1.42 16.78
CA ILE A 620 0.15 1.92 15.57
C ILE A 620 -0.68 3.08 15.04
N ASP A 621 -0.10 4.28 15.02
CA ASP A 621 -0.79 5.51 14.59
C ASP A 621 -0.61 5.79 13.10
N ALA A 622 0.54 5.37 12.55
CA ALA A 622 0.86 5.52 11.14
C ALA A 622 1.75 4.36 10.69
N TYR A 623 1.59 3.93 9.44
CA TYR A 623 2.34 2.85 8.82
C TYR A 623 2.70 3.25 7.39
N VAL A 624 3.94 2.98 7.00
CA VAL A 624 4.39 3.12 5.61
C VAL A 624 5.21 1.89 5.24
N GLY A 625 4.89 1.28 4.10
CA GLY A 625 5.61 0.14 3.55
C GLY A 625 6.38 0.53 2.28
N TYR A 626 7.46 -0.19 2.03
CA TYR A 626 8.36 -0.05 0.89
C TYR A 626 8.77 -1.46 0.40
N GLN A 627 7.80 -2.37 0.30
CA GLN A 627 8.02 -3.77 -0.09
C GLN A 627 7.93 -3.96 -1.61
N ASN A 628 7.24 -3.08 -2.32
CA ASN A 628 6.97 -3.16 -3.76
C ASN A 628 8.23 -3.10 -4.68
N ASN A 629 9.40 -2.75 -4.15
CA ASN A 629 10.68 -2.77 -4.88
C ASN A 629 11.88 -3.11 -3.97
N LEU A 630 11.64 -3.74 -2.81
CA LEU A 630 12.64 -3.97 -1.77
C LEU A 630 13.83 -4.81 -2.23
N TYR A 631 13.55 -5.92 -2.89
CA TYR A 631 14.55 -6.84 -3.38
C TYR A 631 15.17 -6.28 -4.67
N SER A 632 14.39 -5.69 -5.58
CA SER A 632 14.90 -5.07 -6.82
C SER A 632 15.92 -3.98 -6.51
N ARG A 633 15.64 -3.10 -5.55
CA ARG A 633 16.58 -2.02 -5.19
C ARG A 633 17.81 -2.50 -4.43
N LEU A 634 17.78 -3.71 -3.87
CA LEU A 634 18.93 -4.31 -3.18
C LEU A 634 19.74 -5.21 -4.11
N LEU A 635 19.21 -5.62 -5.26
CA LEU A 635 19.91 -6.46 -6.23
C LEU A 635 20.88 -5.59 -7.05
N LYS A 636 22.18 -5.90 -6.99
CA LYS A 636 23.20 -5.29 -7.84
C LYS A 636 23.19 -5.95 -9.22
N SER A 637 23.73 -5.25 -10.21
CA SER A 637 23.84 -5.75 -11.60
C SER A 637 24.70 -7.02 -11.74
N ASP A 638 25.55 -7.32 -10.75
CA ASP A 638 26.35 -8.55 -10.69
C ASP A 638 25.62 -9.73 -10.03
N GLY A 639 24.34 -9.55 -9.66
CA GLY A 639 23.50 -10.55 -9.00
C GLY A 639 23.73 -10.68 -7.49
N THR A 640 24.56 -9.82 -6.88
CA THR A 640 24.79 -9.81 -5.43
C THR A 640 23.86 -8.83 -4.71
N TRP A 641 23.77 -8.94 -3.39
CA TRP A 641 22.99 -7.98 -2.59
C TRP A 641 23.82 -6.75 -2.23
N ASP A 642 23.18 -5.59 -2.29
CA ASP A 642 23.75 -4.33 -1.84
C ASP A 642 23.92 -4.31 -0.33
N ASP A 643 25.16 -4.10 0.09
CA ASP A 643 25.64 -4.12 1.45
C ASP A 643 25.96 -2.73 2.00
N ASP A 644 25.78 -1.67 1.21
CA ASP A 644 26.00 -0.28 1.64
C ASP A 644 24.88 0.22 2.58
N ILE A 645 25.18 0.19 3.89
CA ILE A 645 24.30 0.71 4.93
C ILE A 645 24.57 2.17 5.32
N SER A 646 25.30 2.95 4.50
CA SER A 646 25.67 4.34 4.80
C SER A 646 24.46 5.21 5.15
N GLY A 647 23.34 5.04 4.43
CA GLY A 647 22.08 5.76 4.68
C GLY A 647 21.40 5.40 6.01
N LEU A 648 21.63 4.19 6.52
CA LEU A 648 21.16 3.80 7.85
C LEU A 648 22.08 4.38 8.94
N LEU A 649 23.39 4.30 8.73
CA LEU A 649 24.39 4.77 9.70
C LEU A 649 24.43 6.29 9.82
N SER A 650 24.16 7.04 8.75
CA SER A 650 24.13 8.51 8.75
C SER A 650 23.07 9.07 9.71
N GLN A 651 22.00 8.30 9.96
CA GLN A 651 20.90 8.69 10.85
C GLN A 651 21.21 8.47 12.35
N SER A 652 22.25 7.69 12.67
CA SER A 652 22.62 7.39 14.08
C SER A 652 23.18 8.59 14.84
N ARG A 653 23.59 9.65 14.12
CA ARG A 653 24.22 10.85 14.66
C ARG A 653 23.27 12.06 14.76
N SER A 654 21.98 11.86 14.50
CA SER A 654 20.94 12.90 14.52
C SER A 654 20.43 13.18 15.93
#